data_AF-A0A956JW74-F1
#
_entry.id   AF-A0A956JW74-F1
#
_cell.length_a   1.000
_cell.length_b   1.000
_cell.length_c   1.000
_cell.angle_alpha   90.00
_cell.angle_beta   90.00
_cell.angle_gamma   90.00
#
_symmetry.space_group_name_H-M   'P 1'
#
loop_
_entity.id
_entity.type
_entity.pdbx_description
1 polymer ?
#
loop_
_entity_poly.entity_id
_entity_poly.type
_entity_poly.pdbx_seq_one_letter_code
_entity_poly.pdbx_strand_id
1 'polypeptide(L)'
;MRLWLGVVLALGVLLPSATARAQCADPPDVLIVLDRSGSMSQDNKWNDAKTAINNLLTSYSSTVRFGLLLFPSAGGCQINKLQVAPGLNTQAAILAALNGTSPSGNFTPLSGAMIVADNYLTSIDPGVAKYVLLITDGVNGCAPADPVPPVQTLQTHGIKTYVVGFGSGVDPTQLNAMATAGGTALSGSTKYYSTANFSQLDGALQSIAGTLTCCGNGTLDPGELCDTGISGGPGACPTSCNDGNSCTADSLSGAGSCSAQCVFTPITAPANNDGCCPPGANSVTDNDCPVVCGNGLREPGEQCDTAITSGPGKCPTAADCNDNDVCTADSVSGSGCSTTCSNTPIAANATTADGCCPAGATAATDKDCAPGCGNGTLDSGELCDSAISSGTGKCPTLADCNDNNACTTDSVGGAPCQRACAHAAKAANATTPDGCCPAGANALTDADCSAVCGNGVLEPGEGCDSAIGAGAGKCPSSAADCDDNNACTIDAVSGSGCSATCTHSAKAANKTTKDGCCPAGATAATDADCSAGCGNGVLEPGETCDPGITSGFGTCPTQASCDDNDPCTVDVLAGSACTLSCGHVPATPSTTTADMCCPPGANHSTDIDCSASCGNGVLEPGELCDTAITSGVGRCPTAEECKDSDPCVDSRLSGSGCALRCVGAKVGPHPEDKDGCCPEGHTLETDADCLPPCDPDQTSNCVDVCKGVKCPSGKYCLKGRCIDFPDVPDGGLGGDGGIGLGDGGTSFNAPDGCNCRAGGAGAPGAGLLLVLGLLVLQRRSRRRR
;
A
#
# COMPACT_ATOMS: atom_id res chain seq x y z
N MET A 1 15.24 0.94 -69.91
CA MET A 1 15.85 2.27 -69.73
C MET A 1 15.88 2.56 -68.23
N ARG A 2 17.07 2.44 -67.60
CA ARG A 2 17.52 2.97 -66.28
C ARG A 2 16.65 2.59 -65.06
N LEU A 3 16.96 1.60 -64.20
CA LEU A 3 18.15 1.29 -63.39
C LEU A 3 18.56 2.44 -62.46
N TRP A 4 18.05 2.47 -61.22
CA TRP A 4 18.72 3.03 -60.02
C TRP A 4 18.21 2.31 -58.76
N LEU A 5 19.05 1.41 -58.24
CA LEU A 5 18.98 0.84 -56.90
C LEU A 5 19.47 1.92 -55.93
N GLY A 6 18.62 2.43 -55.05
CA GLY A 6 19.00 3.32 -53.95
C GLY A 6 19.29 2.51 -52.69
N VAL A 7 20.51 1.99 -52.57
CA VAL A 7 21.02 1.42 -51.32
C VAL A 7 21.32 2.59 -50.38
N VAL A 8 20.46 2.80 -49.37
CA VAL A 8 20.78 3.64 -48.22
C VAL A 8 21.74 2.84 -47.34
N LEU A 9 23.03 3.03 -47.60
CA LEU A 9 24.12 2.54 -46.77
C LEU A 9 24.13 3.35 -45.48
N ALA A 10 23.37 2.92 -44.47
CA ALA A 10 23.55 3.40 -43.11
C ALA A 10 24.92 2.88 -42.63
N LEU A 11 25.97 3.69 -42.79
CA LEU A 11 27.20 3.55 -42.01
C LEU A 11 26.83 3.76 -40.54
N GLY A 12 26.43 2.67 -39.89
CA GLY A 12 26.60 2.54 -38.46
C GLY A 12 28.09 2.55 -38.20
N VAL A 13 28.63 3.73 -37.89
CA VAL A 13 29.89 3.83 -37.17
C VAL A 13 29.62 3.15 -35.83
N LEU A 14 29.89 1.84 -35.78
CA LEU A 14 30.20 1.13 -34.56
C LEU A 14 31.43 1.83 -33.99
N LEU A 15 31.19 2.89 -33.23
CA LEU A 15 32.08 3.22 -32.13
C LEU A 15 32.15 1.92 -31.33
N PRO A 16 33.32 1.26 -31.20
CA PRO A 16 33.45 0.32 -30.12
C PRO A 16 33.11 1.12 -28.87
N SER A 17 32.04 0.76 -28.19
CA SER A 17 31.91 1.03 -26.77
C SER A 17 33.08 0.30 -26.14
N ALA A 18 34.26 0.93 -26.17
CA ALA A 18 35.28 0.70 -25.19
C ALA A 18 34.66 1.18 -23.88
N THR A 19 33.86 0.33 -23.25
CA THR A 19 33.94 0.22 -21.80
C THR A 19 35.36 -0.24 -21.50
N ALA A 20 36.31 0.69 -21.58
CA ALA A 20 37.48 0.61 -20.75
C ALA A 20 36.91 0.55 -19.34
N ARG A 21 36.93 -0.67 -18.77
CA ARG A 21 36.75 -0.87 -17.33
C ARG A 21 37.61 0.21 -16.68
N ALA A 22 37.03 0.97 -15.76
CA ALA A 22 37.78 1.95 -14.99
C ALA A 22 38.93 1.20 -14.30
N GLN A 23 40.08 1.20 -14.95
CA GLN A 23 41.34 0.78 -14.41
C GLN A 23 41.59 1.77 -13.27
N CYS A 24 41.91 1.25 -12.09
CA CYS A 24 42.24 2.06 -10.94
C CYS A 24 43.07 3.27 -11.38
N ALA A 25 42.56 4.47 -11.09
CA ALA A 25 43.37 5.67 -11.16
C ALA A 25 44.64 5.47 -10.32
N ASP A 26 45.67 6.27 -10.58
CA ASP A 26 46.90 6.28 -9.80
C ASP A 26 46.62 6.18 -8.28
N PRO A 27 47.38 5.35 -7.53
CA PRO A 27 47.24 5.21 -6.09
C PRO A 27 47.10 6.57 -5.38
N PRO A 28 46.12 6.73 -4.47
CA PRO A 28 45.85 8.03 -3.86
C PRO A 28 46.98 8.46 -2.92
N ASP A 29 47.18 9.78 -2.82
CA ASP A 29 48.10 10.40 -1.88
C ASP A 29 47.39 10.66 -0.55
N VAL A 30 47.87 10.03 0.53
CA VAL A 30 47.33 10.21 1.89
C VAL A 30 48.39 10.85 2.77
N LEU A 31 48.12 12.06 3.24
CA LEU A 31 48.97 12.72 4.22
C LEU A 31 48.47 12.42 5.63
N ILE A 32 49.25 11.65 6.39
CA ILE A 32 48.99 11.43 7.82
C ILE A 32 49.41 12.69 8.56
N VAL A 33 48.44 13.37 9.17
CA VAL A 33 48.65 14.56 10.00
C VAL A 33 48.48 14.14 11.45
N LEU A 34 49.60 13.90 12.13
CA LEU A 34 49.62 13.31 13.47
C LEU A 34 49.99 14.34 14.53
N ASP A 35 49.12 14.41 15.52
CA ASP A 35 49.33 15.17 16.75
C ASP A 35 50.46 14.55 17.59
N ARG A 36 51.37 15.40 18.04
CA ARG A 36 52.46 15.10 18.96
C ARG A 36 52.53 16.12 20.09
N SER A 37 51.41 16.74 20.45
CA SER A 37 51.29 17.63 21.60
C SER A 37 51.63 16.89 22.89
N GLY A 38 51.90 17.63 23.97
CA GLY A 38 52.26 17.03 25.27
C GLY A 38 51.21 16.06 25.82
N SER A 39 49.92 16.19 25.46
CA SER A 39 48.87 15.24 25.85
C SER A 39 49.07 13.84 25.28
N MET A 40 49.72 13.72 24.11
CA MET A 40 50.02 12.44 23.47
C MET A 40 51.05 11.59 24.23
N SER A 41 51.76 12.14 25.22
CA SER A 41 52.64 11.34 26.09
C SER A 41 51.88 10.57 27.17
N GLN A 42 50.59 10.82 27.34
CA GLN A 42 49.74 10.17 28.34
C GLN A 42 49.16 8.86 27.80
N ASP A 43 48.79 7.94 28.70
CA ASP A 43 48.03 6.71 28.41
C ASP A 43 48.56 5.88 27.23
N ASN A 44 49.89 5.87 27.04
CA ASN A 44 50.57 5.19 25.94
C ASN A 44 50.17 5.63 24.51
N LYS A 45 49.41 6.73 24.36
CA LYS A 45 48.84 7.17 23.08
C LYS A 45 49.89 7.29 21.98
N TRP A 46 51.04 7.91 22.25
CA TRP A 46 52.10 8.03 21.25
C TRP A 46 52.58 6.68 20.71
N ASN A 47 52.77 5.68 21.58
CA ASN A 47 53.24 4.36 21.15
C ASN A 47 52.11 3.58 20.45
N ASP A 48 50.87 3.73 20.89
CA ASP A 48 49.70 3.15 20.25
C ASP A 48 49.53 3.71 18.82
N ALA A 49 49.64 5.04 18.66
CA ALA A 49 49.58 5.70 17.35
C ALA A 49 50.72 5.24 16.43
N LYS A 50 51.94 5.12 16.94
CA LYS A 50 53.08 4.59 16.18
C LYS A 50 52.84 3.16 15.71
N THR A 51 52.31 2.31 16.58
CA THR A 51 52.04 0.90 16.27
C THR A 51 50.92 0.77 15.25
N ALA A 52 49.83 1.53 15.42
CA ALA A 52 48.70 1.54 14.48
C ALA A 52 49.11 2.05 13.09
N ILE A 53 49.91 3.12 13.03
CA ILE A 53 50.48 3.62 11.77
C ILE A 53 51.42 2.57 11.14
N ASN A 54 52.22 1.85 11.92
CA ASN A 54 53.05 0.77 11.39
C ASN A 54 52.20 -0.34 10.74
N ASN A 55 51.11 -0.75 11.38
CA ASN A 55 50.20 -1.76 10.86
C ASN A 55 49.48 -1.30 9.57
N LEU A 56 49.04 -0.03 9.56
CA LEU A 56 48.46 0.62 8.38
C LEU A 56 49.42 0.55 7.19
N LEU A 57 50.68 0.98 7.40
CA LEU A 57 51.69 1.02 6.35
C LEU A 57 52.11 -0.38 5.90
N THR A 58 52.16 -1.36 6.81
CA THR A 58 52.44 -2.76 6.46
C THR A 58 51.38 -3.31 5.50
N SER A 59 50.13 -2.89 5.67
CA SER A 59 48.99 -3.44 4.92
C SER A 59 48.74 -2.72 3.60
N TYR A 60 48.97 -1.40 3.53
CA TYR A 60 48.52 -0.58 2.40
C TYR A 60 49.62 0.24 1.71
N SER A 61 50.88 0.21 2.15
CA SER A 61 51.92 1.09 1.57
C SER A 61 52.28 0.78 0.11
N SER A 62 51.85 -0.36 -0.43
CA SER A 62 52.00 -0.73 -1.85
C SER A 62 50.85 -0.23 -2.73
N THR A 63 49.67 0.04 -2.15
CA THR A 63 48.43 0.41 -2.86
C THR A 63 47.99 1.85 -2.59
N VAL A 64 48.55 2.49 -1.55
CA VAL A 64 48.28 3.87 -1.14
C VAL A 64 49.60 4.61 -0.88
N ARG A 65 49.71 5.86 -1.35
CA ARG A 65 50.92 6.68 -1.19
C ARG A 65 50.85 7.47 0.12
N PHE A 66 51.51 6.99 1.16
CA PHE A 66 51.47 7.63 2.49
C PHE A 66 52.59 8.65 2.70
N GLY A 67 52.24 9.80 3.28
CA GLY A 67 53.16 10.82 3.79
C GLY A 67 52.91 11.11 5.27
N LEU A 68 53.78 11.91 5.90
CA LEU A 68 53.69 12.27 7.31
C LEU A 68 53.95 13.75 7.56
N LEU A 69 53.01 14.39 8.26
CA LEU A 69 53.11 15.72 8.87
C LEU A 69 52.89 15.60 10.39
N LEU A 70 53.85 16.06 11.19
CA LEU A 70 53.76 16.09 12.66
C LEU A 70 53.55 17.51 13.17
N PHE A 71 52.66 17.68 14.15
CA PHE A 71 52.39 18.97 14.81
C PHE A 71 52.13 18.78 16.31
N PRO A 72 52.45 19.75 17.19
CA PRO A 72 53.20 21.00 16.97
C PRO A 72 54.69 20.76 16.70
N SER A 73 55.44 21.78 16.29
CA SER A 73 56.92 21.79 16.40
C SER A 73 57.37 22.10 17.85
N ALA A 74 58.64 21.89 18.19
CA ALA A 74 59.14 21.92 19.58
C ALA A 74 59.02 23.29 20.30
N GLY A 75 58.43 24.32 19.67
CA GLY A 75 58.31 25.70 20.17
C GLY A 75 56.88 26.23 20.31
N GLY A 76 55.85 25.38 20.40
CA GLY A 76 54.45 25.81 20.61
C GLY A 76 53.63 25.82 19.32
N CYS A 77 52.91 26.91 19.02
CA CYS A 77 51.96 27.02 17.90
C CYS A 77 52.55 26.98 16.48
N GLN A 78 53.82 26.58 16.33
CA GLN A 78 54.55 26.60 15.05
C GLN A 78 54.56 25.21 14.42
N ILE A 79 54.54 25.13 13.09
CA ILE A 79 54.63 23.88 12.32
C ILE A 79 55.71 24.08 11.25
N ASN A 80 56.86 23.47 11.46
CA ASN A 80 58.08 23.89 10.76
C ASN A 80 58.37 23.09 9.49
N LYS A 81 57.82 21.87 9.33
CA LYS A 81 58.13 21.03 8.16
C LYS A 81 57.23 19.79 8.04
N LEU A 82 56.94 19.42 6.80
CA LEU A 82 56.57 18.05 6.42
C LEU A 82 57.74 17.08 6.65
N GLN A 83 57.48 15.94 7.28
CA GLN A 83 58.51 14.95 7.62
C GLN A 83 58.77 14.00 6.45
N VAL A 84 57.70 13.50 5.82
CA VAL A 84 57.78 12.55 4.71
C VAL A 84 56.74 12.94 3.66
N ALA A 85 57.17 13.05 2.40
CA ALA A 85 56.28 13.26 1.26
C ALA A 85 55.44 11.99 0.98
N PRO A 86 54.17 12.12 0.55
CA PRO A 86 53.38 10.99 0.07
C PRO A 86 54.09 10.20 -1.01
N GLY A 87 54.14 8.87 -0.84
CA GLY A 87 54.76 7.96 -1.79
C GLY A 87 54.46 6.50 -1.45
N LEU A 88 54.65 5.60 -2.41
CA LEU A 88 54.57 4.16 -2.17
C LEU A 88 55.77 3.69 -1.35
N ASN A 89 55.57 2.66 -0.54
CA ASN A 89 56.60 2.01 0.27
C ASN A 89 57.39 2.97 1.19
N THR A 90 56.75 4.03 1.69
CA THR A 90 57.36 5.04 2.58
C THR A 90 57.46 4.59 4.04
N GLN A 91 57.02 3.37 4.37
CA GLN A 91 56.96 2.82 5.73
C GLN A 91 58.25 3.07 6.52
N ALA A 92 59.42 2.72 5.97
CA ALA A 92 60.70 2.88 6.66
C ALA A 92 61.01 4.35 6.99
N ALA A 93 60.69 5.28 6.09
CA ALA A 93 60.92 6.72 6.30
C ALA A 93 59.96 7.30 7.35
N ILE A 94 58.69 6.90 7.31
CA ILE A 94 57.68 7.34 8.29
C ILE A 94 58.02 6.84 9.69
N LEU A 95 58.38 5.56 9.84
CA LEU A 95 58.78 5.00 11.14
C LEU A 95 60.07 5.64 11.66
N ALA A 96 61.03 5.96 10.80
CA ALA A 96 62.23 6.69 11.21
C ALA A 96 61.87 8.08 11.77
N ALA A 97 60.98 8.81 11.11
CA ALA A 97 60.50 10.12 11.59
C ALA A 97 59.75 10.02 12.94
N LEU A 98 58.91 9.00 13.11
CA LEU A 98 58.17 8.74 14.34
C LEU A 98 59.07 8.26 15.49
N ASN A 99 60.12 7.49 15.20
CA ASN A 99 61.08 7.03 16.20
C ASN A 99 62.06 8.13 16.62
N GLY A 100 62.38 9.07 15.73
CA GLY A 100 63.23 10.23 16.01
C GLY A 100 62.52 11.38 16.72
N THR A 101 61.22 11.26 16.99
CA THR A 101 60.39 12.31 17.57
C THR A 101 59.67 11.82 18.82
N SER A 102 59.50 12.70 19.80
CA SER A 102 58.66 12.47 20.99
C SER A 102 57.56 13.52 21.08
N PRO A 103 56.45 13.23 21.79
CA PRO A 103 55.46 14.23 22.12
C PRO A 103 56.07 15.43 22.85
N SER A 104 55.67 16.63 22.49
CA SER A 104 56.22 17.88 23.04
C SER A 104 55.27 19.05 22.79
N GLY A 105 55.37 20.09 23.62
CA GLY A 105 54.61 21.33 23.46
C GLY A 105 53.30 21.35 24.26
N ASN A 106 52.85 22.57 24.59
CA ASN A 106 51.70 22.78 25.49
C ASN A 106 50.38 23.04 24.74
N PHE A 107 50.40 23.07 23.41
CA PHE A 107 49.26 23.45 22.58
C PHE A 107 49.17 22.54 21.35
N THR A 108 47.96 22.38 20.83
CA THR A 108 47.66 21.58 19.65
C THR A 108 47.25 22.52 18.50
N PRO A 109 48.17 22.94 17.61
CA PRO A 109 47.87 23.87 16.52
C PRO A 109 47.18 23.16 15.34
N LEU A 110 45.95 22.66 15.55
CA LEU A 110 45.18 21.95 14.52
C LEU A 110 44.98 22.81 13.28
N SER A 111 44.56 24.06 13.44
CA SER A 111 44.27 24.94 12.31
C SER A 111 45.51 25.18 11.44
N GLY A 112 46.66 25.42 12.08
CA GLY A 112 47.93 25.57 11.37
C GLY A 112 48.34 24.30 10.63
N ALA A 113 48.08 23.12 11.22
CA ALA A 113 48.47 21.84 10.62
C ALA A 113 47.67 21.58 9.35
N MET A 114 46.38 21.90 9.36
CA MET A 114 45.52 21.78 8.19
C MET A 114 45.91 22.77 7.08
N ILE A 115 46.29 24.00 7.43
CA ILE A 115 46.80 24.99 6.45
C ILE A 115 48.09 24.50 5.79
N VAL A 116 49.03 23.95 6.57
CA VAL A 116 50.28 23.40 6.02
C VAL A 116 50.03 22.17 5.14
N ALA A 117 49.10 21.30 5.54
CA ALA A 117 48.69 20.16 4.74
C ALA A 117 48.10 20.59 3.39
N ASP A 118 47.21 21.59 3.38
CA ASP A 118 46.59 22.15 2.17
C ASP A 118 47.62 22.73 1.21
N ASN A 119 48.49 23.62 1.70
CA ASN A 119 49.55 24.23 0.89
C ASN A 119 50.48 23.19 0.25
N TYR A 120 50.76 22.09 0.96
CA TYR A 120 51.59 21.02 0.43
C TYR A 120 50.83 20.19 -0.61
N LEU A 121 49.64 19.68 -0.28
CA LEU A 121 48.89 18.78 -1.15
C LEU A 121 48.40 19.46 -2.43
N THR A 122 48.14 20.77 -2.41
CA THR A 122 47.84 21.54 -3.64
C THR A 122 49.07 21.78 -4.52
N SER A 123 50.29 21.64 -3.99
CA SER A 123 51.53 21.83 -4.74
C SER A 123 52.00 20.58 -5.52
N ILE A 124 51.45 19.41 -5.22
CA ILE A 124 51.78 18.13 -5.89
C ILE A 124 50.75 17.80 -6.98
N ASP A 125 50.98 16.74 -7.77
CA ASP A 125 50.21 16.39 -8.98
C ASP A 125 48.67 16.53 -8.82
N PRO A 126 47.99 17.42 -9.58
CA PRO A 126 46.54 17.60 -9.49
C PRO A 126 45.73 16.42 -10.05
N GLY A 127 46.34 15.48 -10.77
CA GLY A 127 45.66 14.32 -11.36
C GLY A 127 45.42 13.13 -10.41
N VAL A 128 46.02 13.15 -9.23
CA VAL A 128 45.91 12.07 -8.23
C VAL A 128 44.93 12.47 -7.13
N ALA A 129 44.08 11.54 -6.70
CA ALA A 129 43.18 11.76 -5.58
C ALA A 129 43.97 11.92 -4.26
N LYS A 130 43.63 12.93 -3.45
CA LYS A 130 44.39 13.28 -2.24
C LYS A 130 43.50 13.31 -1.02
N TYR A 131 44.07 12.88 0.10
CA TYR A 131 43.38 12.77 1.37
C TYR A 131 44.27 13.21 2.53
N VAL A 132 43.64 13.78 3.55
CA VAL A 132 44.26 14.02 4.85
C VAL A 132 43.72 13.01 5.84
N LEU A 133 44.62 12.36 6.58
CA LEU A 133 44.29 11.49 7.72
C LEU A 133 44.75 12.17 9.00
N LEU A 134 43.83 12.91 9.64
CA LEU A 134 44.10 13.64 10.87
C LEU A 134 43.93 12.72 12.08
N ILE A 135 44.95 12.64 12.93
CA ILE A 135 44.90 11.92 14.21
C ILE A 135 45.28 12.90 15.32
N THR A 136 44.36 13.17 16.25
CA THR A 136 44.57 14.13 17.35
C THR A 136 43.90 13.71 18.65
N ASP A 137 44.51 14.05 19.79
CA ASP A 137 43.95 13.80 21.13
C ASP A 137 43.48 15.06 21.86
N GLY A 138 43.55 16.22 21.21
CA GLY A 138 43.37 17.51 21.84
C GLY A 138 42.54 18.50 21.01
N VAL A 139 42.26 19.64 21.64
CA VAL A 139 41.52 20.75 21.05
C VAL A 139 42.46 21.78 20.45
N ASN A 140 42.01 22.49 19.41
CA ASN A 140 42.84 23.53 18.81
C ASN A 140 43.23 24.60 19.86
N GLY A 141 44.53 24.75 20.10
CA GLY A 141 45.07 25.64 21.14
C GLY A 141 45.76 26.90 20.61
N CYS A 142 45.73 27.13 19.31
CA CYS A 142 46.53 28.15 18.62
C CYS A 142 45.70 28.92 17.58
N ALA A 143 46.08 30.16 17.28
CA ALA A 143 45.43 30.92 16.22
C ALA A 143 45.73 30.32 14.83
N PRO A 144 44.74 30.31 13.90
CA PRO A 144 43.35 30.71 14.10
C PRO A 144 42.59 29.71 14.98
N ALA A 145 41.68 30.22 15.83
CA ALA A 145 41.05 29.43 16.89
C ALA A 145 40.15 28.30 16.38
N ASP A 146 39.55 28.45 15.20
CA ASP A 146 38.68 27.45 14.60
C ASP A 146 39.42 26.68 13.49
N PRO A 147 39.58 25.35 13.61
CA PRO A 147 40.19 24.51 12.58
C PRO A 147 39.23 24.10 11.45
N VAL A 148 37.93 24.40 11.55
CA VAL A 148 36.93 24.03 10.52
C VAL A 148 37.17 24.75 9.18
N PRO A 149 37.44 26.07 9.10
CA PRO A 149 37.65 26.74 7.83
C PRO A 149 38.86 26.20 7.03
N PRO A 150 40.04 25.94 7.63
CA PRO A 150 41.12 25.23 6.92
C PRO A 150 40.74 23.87 6.34
N VAL A 151 39.93 23.08 7.07
CA VAL A 151 39.43 21.79 6.56
C VAL A 151 38.43 21.97 5.43
N GLN A 152 37.59 22.98 5.51
CA GLN A 152 36.67 23.34 4.43
C GLN A 152 37.45 23.75 3.16
N THR A 153 38.56 24.49 3.30
CA THR A 153 39.43 24.85 2.17
C THR A 153 40.02 23.62 1.49
N LEU A 154 40.55 22.65 2.26
CA LEU A 154 41.00 21.35 1.73
C LEU A 154 39.91 20.69 0.86
N GLN A 155 38.67 20.66 1.37
CA GLN A 155 37.54 20.11 0.63
C GLN A 155 37.25 20.87 -0.67
N THR A 156 37.35 22.21 -0.68
CA THR A 156 37.16 23.00 -1.92
C THR A 156 38.23 22.72 -2.98
N HIS A 157 39.42 22.27 -2.58
CA HIS A 157 40.47 21.79 -3.48
C HIS A 157 40.30 20.30 -3.88
N GLY A 158 39.20 19.65 -3.48
CA GLY A 158 38.94 18.23 -3.75
C GLY A 158 39.67 17.27 -2.81
N ILE A 159 40.29 17.77 -1.72
CA ILE A 159 41.05 16.99 -0.75
C ILE A 159 40.15 16.65 0.43
N LYS A 160 39.80 15.37 0.58
CA LYS A 160 38.94 14.92 1.69
C LYS A 160 39.75 14.71 2.97
N THR A 161 39.14 15.00 4.13
CA THR A 161 39.83 14.92 5.42
C THR A 161 39.15 13.93 6.36
N TYR A 162 39.77 12.78 6.58
CA TYR A 162 39.36 11.81 7.60
C TYR A 162 39.84 12.27 8.98
N VAL A 163 38.90 12.41 9.92
CA VAL A 163 39.17 12.89 11.28
C VAL A 163 39.12 11.72 12.25
N VAL A 164 40.22 11.49 12.97
CA VAL A 164 40.36 10.48 14.02
C VAL A 164 40.64 11.19 15.34
N GLY A 165 39.69 11.13 16.26
CA GLY A 165 39.85 11.59 17.63
C GLY A 165 40.39 10.46 18.50
N PHE A 166 41.49 10.70 19.21
CA PHE A 166 42.18 9.67 19.98
C PHE A 166 42.22 9.98 21.48
N GLY A 167 41.58 9.18 22.30
CA GLY A 167 41.37 9.43 23.73
C GLY A 167 40.23 10.42 24.00
N SER A 168 40.10 10.83 25.25
CA SER A 168 38.99 11.65 25.76
C SER A 168 39.24 13.17 25.78
N GLY A 169 40.44 13.62 25.40
CA GLY A 169 40.85 15.03 25.45
C GLY A 169 40.39 15.88 24.25
N VAL A 170 39.65 15.27 23.32
CA VAL A 170 39.14 15.91 22.11
C VAL A 170 37.85 16.69 22.39
N ASP A 171 37.55 17.70 21.56
CA ASP A 171 36.23 18.34 21.52
C ASP A 171 35.38 17.65 20.44
N PRO A 172 34.36 16.85 20.82
CA PRO A 172 33.53 16.15 19.84
C PRO A 172 32.77 17.09 18.92
N THR A 173 32.43 18.30 19.37
CA THR A 173 31.72 19.30 18.54
C THR A 173 32.64 19.81 17.44
N GLN A 174 33.88 20.16 17.78
CA GLN A 174 34.90 20.58 16.83
C GLN A 174 35.22 19.47 15.82
N LEU A 175 35.48 18.24 16.29
CA LEU A 175 35.82 17.13 15.39
C LEU A 175 34.65 16.72 14.48
N ASN A 176 33.41 16.80 14.97
CA ASN A 176 32.23 16.58 14.15
C ASN A 176 32.10 17.61 13.02
N ALA A 177 32.33 18.88 13.35
CA ALA A 177 32.31 19.96 12.37
C ALA A 177 33.43 19.80 11.34
N MET A 178 34.64 19.42 11.76
CA MET A 178 35.76 19.14 10.85
C MET A 178 35.47 17.95 9.93
N ALA A 179 34.93 16.84 10.42
CA ALA A 179 34.60 15.69 9.58
C ALA A 179 33.51 16.03 8.54
N THR A 180 32.56 16.89 8.92
CA THR A 180 31.51 17.41 8.02
C THR A 180 32.11 18.32 6.95
N ALA A 181 32.92 19.31 7.34
CA ALA A 181 33.61 20.20 6.42
C ALA A 181 34.62 19.45 5.52
N GLY A 182 35.23 18.37 6.02
CA GLY A 182 36.19 17.54 5.30
C GLY A 182 35.56 16.55 4.32
N GLY A 183 34.22 16.44 4.29
CA GLY A 183 33.49 15.57 3.38
C GLY A 183 33.55 14.08 3.70
N THR A 184 33.92 13.69 4.93
CA THR A 184 34.03 12.29 5.36
C THR A 184 33.23 12.00 6.64
N ALA A 185 32.18 12.78 6.89
CA ALA A 185 31.36 12.61 8.07
C ALA A 185 30.69 11.23 8.12
N LEU A 186 30.86 10.53 9.24
CA LEU A 186 30.17 9.27 9.53
C LEU A 186 28.67 9.48 9.77
N SER A 187 27.90 8.40 9.61
CA SER A 187 26.48 8.40 9.94
C SER A 187 26.27 8.35 11.47
N GLY A 188 25.22 8.97 11.99
CA GLY A 188 24.95 9.07 13.44
C GLY A 188 25.36 10.41 14.07
N SER A 189 25.40 10.47 15.41
CA SER A 189 25.70 11.68 16.19
C SER A 189 27.20 11.99 16.27
N THR A 190 28.06 10.97 16.24
CA THR A 190 29.50 11.11 16.11
C THR A 190 29.88 10.97 14.64
N LYS A 191 30.41 12.05 14.04
CA LYS A 191 30.75 12.17 12.62
C LYS A 191 32.21 11.85 12.32
N TYR A 192 33.05 11.69 13.33
CA TYR A 192 34.47 11.35 13.21
C TYR A 192 34.76 9.97 13.82
N TYR A 193 35.94 9.42 13.56
CA TYR A 193 36.36 8.14 14.16
C TYR A 193 36.81 8.38 15.60
N SER A 194 35.95 8.06 16.56
CA SER A 194 36.27 8.16 17.99
C SER A 194 36.98 6.90 18.46
N THR A 195 38.22 7.04 18.93
CA THR A 195 39.10 5.92 19.30
C THR A 195 39.65 6.17 20.70
N ALA A 196 39.60 5.19 21.59
CA ALA A 196 40.02 5.34 23.00
C ALA A 196 41.31 4.57 23.33
N ASN A 197 41.73 3.64 22.48
CA ASN A 197 42.88 2.76 22.69
C ASN A 197 43.45 2.26 21.36
N PHE A 198 44.60 1.59 21.40
CA PHE A 198 45.24 0.97 20.25
C PHE A 198 44.30 0.19 19.33
N SER A 199 43.48 -0.72 19.87
CA SER A 199 42.64 -1.60 19.04
C SER A 199 41.60 -0.81 18.23
N GLN A 200 40.99 0.20 18.84
CA GLN A 200 40.04 1.08 18.16
C GLN A 200 40.73 2.00 17.14
N LEU A 201 41.92 2.49 17.47
CA LEU A 201 42.72 3.30 16.54
C LEU A 201 43.14 2.49 15.33
N ASP A 202 43.73 1.32 15.54
CA ASP A 202 44.13 0.39 14.47
C ASP A 202 42.94 0.05 13.58
N GLY A 203 41.81 -0.38 14.16
CA GLY A 203 40.59 -0.68 13.40
C GLY A 203 40.06 0.51 12.57
N ALA A 204 40.10 1.72 13.13
CA ALA A 204 39.70 2.93 12.40
C ALA A 204 40.63 3.22 11.21
N LEU A 205 41.95 3.15 11.40
CA LEU A 205 42.92 3.37 10.32
C LEU A 205 42.80 2.31 9.22
N GLN A 206 42.64 1.04 9.59
CA GLN A 206 42.43 -0.06 8.64
C GLN A 206 41.13 0.14 7.83
N SER A 207 40.04 0.56 8.50
CA SER A 207 38.77 0.86 7.83
C SER A 207 38.89 2.04 6.88
N ILE A 208 39.57 3.12 7.28
CA ILE A 208 39.78 4.29 6.40
C ILE A 208 40.58 3.88 5.18
N ALA A 209 41.73 3.22 5.34
CA ALA A 209 42.56 2.82 4.20
C ALA A 209 41.86 1.82 3.26
N GLY A 210 41.06 0.89 3.78
CA GLY A 210 40.24 0.00 2.96
C GLY A 210 39.17 0.73 2.12
N THR A 211 38.75 1.95 2.50
CA THR A 211 37.90 2.78 1.64
C THR A 211 38.68 3.55 0.56
N LEU A 212 39.99 3.60 0.67
CA LEU A 212 40.88 4.31 -0.25
C LEU A 212 41.50 3.39 -1.30
N THR A 213 41.45 2.07 -1.09
CA THR A 213 41.84 1.08 -2.09
C THR A 213 40.81 1.02 -3.21
N CYS A 214 41.30 0.68 -4.41
CA CYS A 214 40.51 0.71 -5.62
C CYS A 214 40.10 -0.71 -6.00
N CYS A 215 38.83 -0.85 -6.34
CA CYS A 215 38.29 -2.09 -6.86
C CYS A 215 38.87 -2.44 -8.23
N GLY A 216 39.33 -3.68 -8.40
CA GLY A 216 39.83 -4.20 -9.69
C GLY A 216 41.34 -4.12 -9.86
N ASN A 217 42.10 -4.05 -8.76
CA ASN A 217 43.57 -4.00 -8.78
C ASN A 217 44.22 -5.39 -8.86
N GLY A 218 43.42 -6.47 -8.84
CA GLY A 218 43.90 -7.84 -8.94
C GLY A 218 44.30 -8.46 -7.61
N THR A 219 44.00 -7.81 -6.48
CA THR A 219 44.22 -8.32 -5.13
C THR A 219 42.96 -8.13 -4.28
N LEU A 220 42.63 -9.09 -3.41
CA LEU A 220 41.50 -8.94 -2.50
C LEU A 220 41.90 -8.06 -1.32
N ASP A 221 41.48 -6.80 -1.33
CA ASP A 221 41.84 -5.84 -0.29
C ASP A 221 40.91 -5.94 0.94
N PRO A 222 41.37 -5.56 2.15
CA PRO A 222 40.50 -5.54 3.33
C PRO A 222 39.35 -4.55 3.14
N GLY A 223 38.12 -5.04 3.21
CA GLY A 223 36.89 -4.26 2.94
C GLY A 223 36.21 -4.64 1.62
N GLU A 224 36.87 -5.42 0.77
CA GLU A 224 36.30 -6.01 -0.44
C GLU A 224 35.75 -7.42 -0.17
N LEU A 225 34.61 -7.76 -0.77
CA LEU A 225 34.11 -9.15 -0.78
C LEU A 225 34.79 -9.95 -1.90
N CYS A 226 35.19 -9.27 -2.97
CA CYS A 226 35.83 -9.81 -4.15
C CYS A 226 36.54 -8.68 -4.91
N ASP A 227 37.46 -9.01 -5.81
CA ASP A 227 38.14 -8.08 -6.71
C ASP A 227 37.81 -8.39 -8.19
N THR A 228 37.53 -7.35 -8.98
CA THR A 228 37.11 -7.49 -10.38
C THR A 228 38.26 -7.70 -11.38
N GLY A 229 39.50 -7.47 -10.93
CA GLY A 229 40.75 -7.71 -11.64
C GLY A 229 41.27 -9.14 -11.46
N ILE A 230 40.78 -9.88 -10.46
CA ILE A 230 41.03 -11.32 -10.33
C ILE A 230 40.13 -12.06 -11.33
N SER A 231 40.75 -12.72 -12.31
CA SER A 231 40.04 -13.39 -13.42
C SER A 231 39.29 -14.66 -13.03
N GLY A 232 39.50 -15.20 -11.84
CA GLY A 232 38.84 -16.40 -11.32
C GLY A 232 39.59 -17.01 -10.13
N GLY A 233 38.87 -17.73 -9.26
CA GLY A 233 39.40 -18.32 -8.02
C GLY A 233 39.04 -17.53 -6.75
N PRO A 234 39.62 -17.89 -5.59
CA PRO A 234 39.36 -17.21 -4.33
C PRO A 234 39.61 -15.70 -4.45
N GLY A 235 38.64 -14.88 -4.03
CA GLY A 235 38.69 -13.43 -4.14
C GLY A 235 38.22 -12.86 -5.48
N ALA A 236 37.91 -13.68 -6.50
CA ALA A 236 37.34 -13.18 -7.75
C ALA A 236 35.86 -12.82 -7.63
N CYS A 237 35.43 -11.71 -8.25
CA CYS A 237 34.01 -11.35 -8.24
C CYS A 237 33.16 -12.30 -9.09
N PRO A 238 32.03 -12.81 -8.57
CA PRO A 238 31.14 -13.66 -9.34
C PRO A 238 30.53 -12.88 -10.51
N THR A 239 30.55 -13.50 -11.69
CA THR A 239 29.96 -12.95 -12.93
C THR A 239 28.61 -13.57 -13.26
N SER A 240 28.31 -14.73 -12.69
CA SER A 240 27.02 -15.42 -12.75
C SER A 240 26.77 -16.15 -11.44
N CYS A 241 25.51 -16.27 -11.04
CA CYS A 241 25.14 -16.82 -9.73
C CYS A 241 24.31 -18.09 -9.82
N ASN A 242 24.63 -19.03 -10.71
CA ASN A 242 23.88 -20.30 -10.78
C ASN A 242 24.48 -21.31 -9.79
N ASP A 243 23.72 -21.73 -8.78
CA ASP A 243 24.12 -22.76 -7.81
C ASP A 243 23.73 -24.19 -8.22
N GLY A 244 23.06 -24.35 -9.36
CA GLY A 244 22.57 -25.62 -9.87
C GLY A 244 21.27 -26.10 -9.21
N ASN A 245 20.66 -25.31 -8.34
CA ASN A 245 19.41 -25.64 -7.69
C ASN A 245 18.22 -24.93 -8.38
N SER A 246 17.38 -25.70 -9.08
CA SER A 246 16.18 -25.15 -9.73
C SER A 246 15.19 -24.52 -8.74
N CYS A 247 15.27 -24.85 -7.45
CA CYS A 247 14.41 -24.30 -6.40
C CYS A 247 14.93 -23.00 -5.77
N THR A 248 15.93 -22.36 -6.36
CA THR A 248 16.37 -21.02 -5.96
C THR A 248 16.26 -20.04 -7.11
N ALA A 249 15.73 -18.86 -6.81
CA ALA A 249 15.83 -17.71 -7.67
C ALA A 249 17.16 -17.00 -7.38
N ASP A 250 18.04 -17.10 -8.36
CA ASP A 250 19.43 -16.70 -8.27
C ASP A 250 19.61 -15.26 -8.76
N SER A 251 20.25 -14.41 -7.96
CA SER A 251 20.52 -13.04 -8.33
C SER A 251 21.92 -12.60 -7.92
N LEU A 252 22.58 -11.83 -8.79
CA LEU A 252 23.87 -11.21 -8.51
C LEU A 252 23.64 -9.80 -7.97
N SER A 253 23.91 -9.59 -6.70
CA SER A 253 23.88 -8.26 -6.07
C SER A 253 25.26 -7.60 -6.19
N GLY A 254 25.30 -6.29 -6.50
CA GLY A 254 26.56 -5.57 -6.64
C GLY A 254 27.38 -5.96 -7.87
N ALA A 255 26.73 -6.36 -8.96
CA ALA A 255 27.42 -6.79 -10.19
C ALA A 255 28.43 -5.74 -10.69
N GLY A 256 29.66 -6.16 -10.96
CA GLY A 256 30.72 -5.28 -11.48
C GLY A 256 31.40 -4.39 -10.44
N SER A 257 31.09 -4.53 -9.15
CA SER A 257 31.81 -3.91 -8.05
C SER A 257 32.49 -4.96 -7.16
N CYS A 258 33.37 -4.51 -6.26
CA CYS A 258 34.05 -5.35 -5.27
C CYS A 258 33.17 -5.75 -4.07
N SER A 259 31.87 -5.45 -4.18
CA SER A 259 30.80 -5.92 -3.29
C SER A 259 29.89 -6.94 -3.98
N ALA A 260 30.32 -7.50 -5.12
CA ALA A 260 29.54 -8.48 -5.87
C ALA A 260 29.36 -9.76 -5.05
N GLN A 261 28.11 -10.17 -4.83
CA GLN A 261 27.77 -11.39 -4.11
C GLN A 261 26.53 -12.05 -4.69
N CYS A 262 26.49 -13.38 -4.63
CA CYS A 262 25.32 -14.14 -5.05
C CYS A 262 24.28 -14.21 -3.94
N VAL A 263 23.03 -13.99 -4.31
CA VAL A 263 21.86 -14.09 -3.45
C VAL A 263 20.94 -15.16 -4.03
N PHE A 264 20.75 -16.23 -3.27
CA PHE A 264 19.92 -17.37 -3.61
C PHE A 264 18.64 -17.30 -2.78
N THR A 265 17.49 -17.05 -3.44
CA THR A 265 16.20 -16.93 -2.75
C THR A 265 15.36 -18.19 -2.96
N PRO A 266 14.95 -18.91 -1.89
CA PRO A 266 14.15 -20.12 -2.06
C PRO A 266 12.80 -19.84 -2.75
N ILE A 267 12.48 -20.65 -3.75
CA ILE A 267 11.15 -20.71 -4.34
C ILE A 267 10.26 -21.50 -3.39
N THR A 268 9.17 -20.88 -2.92
CA THR A 268 8.24 -21.47 -1.93
C THR A 268 6.82 -21.63 -2.47
N ALA A 269 6.52 -21.06 -3.63
CA ALA A 269 5.23 -21.20 -4.29
C ALA A 269 5.34 -22.26 -5.40
N PRO A 270 4.43 -23.24 -5.46
CA PRO A 270 4.42 -24.24 -6.52
C PRO A 270 4.13 -23.61 -7.89
N ALA A 271 4.83 -24.06 -8.92
CA ALA A 271 4.65 -23.61 -10.30
C ALA A 271 5.05 -24.70 -11.31
N ASN A 272 4.08 -25.10 -12.14
CA ASN A 272 4.29 -26.19 -13.09
C ASN A 272 5.39 -25.93 -14.15
N ASN A 273 6.24 -26.92 -14.40
CA ASN A 273 7.33 -27.00 -15.39
C ASN A 273 8.48 -26.00 -15.15
N ASP A 274 8.72 -25.63 -13.90
CA ASP A 274 9.89 -24.82 -13.52
C ASP A 274 11.05 -25.70 -12.99
N GLY A 275 10.83 -27.00 -12.86
CA GLY A 275 11.83 -27.97 -12.40
C GLY A 275 12.06 -27.94 -10.89
N CYS A 276 11.25 -27.22 -10.13
CA CYS A 276 11.30 -27.15 -8.68
C CYS A 276 10.08 -27.82 -8.04
N CYS A 277 10.31 -28.70 -7.06
CA CYS A 277 9.25 -29.16 -6.15
C CYS A 277 9.44 -28.52 -4.77
N PRO A 278 8.75 -27.41 -4.45
CA PRO A 278 8.92 -26.72 -3.18
C PRO A 278 8.30 -27.51 -2.00
N PRO A 279 8.80 -27.34 -0.76
CA PRO A 279 8.25 -28.03 0.41
C PRO A 279 6.76 -27.76 0.61
N GLY A 280 5.95 -28.83 0.66
CA GLY A 280 4.50 -28.75 0.83
C GLY A 280 3.70 -28.76 -0.48
N ALA A 281 4.36 -28.71 -1.63
CA ALA A 281 3.76 -29.00 -2.92
C ALA A 281 3.65 -30.51 -3.17
N ASN A 282 2.77 -30.90 -4.08
CA ASN A 282 2.54 -32.26 -4.53
C ASN A 282 2.25 -32.26 -6.03
N SER A 283 2.17 -33.43 -6.67
CA SER A 283 2.04 -33.51 -8.13
C SER A 283 0.71 -32.95 -8.69
N VAL A 284 -0.27 -32.66 -7.82
CA VAL A 284 -1.54 -32.00 -8.20
C VAL A 284 -1.37 -30.48 -8.28
N THR A 285 -0.57 -29.91 -7.37
CA THR A 285 -0.33 -28.46 -7.27
C THR A 285 0.90 -28.01 -8.04
N ASP A 286 1.84 -28.93 -8.27
CA ASP A 286 3.10 -28.72 -8.97
C ASP A 286 3.55 -29.99 -9.70
N ASN A 287 3.56 -29.99 -11.03
CA ASN A 287 3.90 -31.18 -11.81
C ASN A 287 5.40 -31.55 -11.82
N ASP A 288 6.26 -30.72 -11.24
CA ASP A 288 7.67 -31.06 -11.00
C ASP A 288 7.85 -31.89 -9.71
N CYS A 289 6.80 -32.02 -8.90
CA CYS A 289 6.79 -32.89 -7.75
C CYS A 289 6.60 -34.37 -8.13
N PRO A 290 7.33 -35.29 -7.49
CA PRO A 290 7.16 -36.71 -7.71
C PRO A 290 5.76 -37.16 -7.24
N VAL A 291 5.14 -38.06 -8.00
CA VAL A 291 3.90 -38.75 -7.61
C VAL A 291 4.22 -39.74 -6.49
N VAL A 292 3.47 -39.69 -5.38
CA VAL A 292 3.70 -40.50 -4.18
C VAL A 292 2.43 -41.26 -3.78
N CYS A 293 2.46 -42.56 -4.05
CA CYS A 293 1.39 -43.47 -3.65
C CYS A 293 1.22 -43.60 -2.13
N GLY A 294 -0.02 -43.47 -1.65
CA GLY A 294 -0.41 -43.62 -0.25
C GLY A 294 -0.36 -42.33 0.56
N ASN A 295 -0.43 -41.16 -0.11
CA ASN A 295 -0.42 -39.85 0.54
C ASN A 295 -1.82 -39.27 0.75
N GLY A 296 -2.87 -39.97 0.34
CA GLY A 296 -4.26 -39.58 0.52
C GLY A 296 -4.81 -38.67 -0.59
N LEU A 297 -4.08 -38.52 -1.70
CA LEU A 297 -4.49 -37.73 -2.87
C LEU A 297 -4.38 -38.61 -4.11
N ARG A 298 -5.37 -38.54 -5.02
CA ARG A 298 -5.27 -39.20 -6.33
C ARG A 298 -4.50 -38.32 -7.30
N GLU A 299 -3.23 -38.64 -7.49
CA GLU A 299 -2.29 -37.85 -8.29
C GLU A 299 -2.34 -38.20 -9.80
N PRO A 300 -1.95 -37.31 -10.73
CA PRO A 300 -1.93 -37.60 -12.16
C PRO A 300 -0.98 -38.76 -12.50
N GLY A 301 -1.54 -39.91 -12.87
CA GLY A 301 -0.80 -41.16 -13.09
C GLY A 301 -1.19 -42.29 -12.14
N GLU A 302 -1.91 -41.97 -11.07
CA GLU A 302 -2.52 -42.96 -10.17
C GLU A 302 -3.94 -43.31 -10.61
N GLN A 303 -4.25 -44.61 -10.60
CA GLN A 303 -5.62 -45.09 -10.78
C GLN A 303 -6.43 -44.80 -9.50
N CYS A 304 -5.78 -44.94 -8.35
CA CYS A 304 -6.33 -44.77 -7.00
C CYS A 304 -5.20 -44.47 -6.00
N ASP A 305 -5.52 -44.06 -4.76
CA ASP A 305 -4.55 -43.91 -3.66
C ASP A 305 -4.89 -44.83 -2.47
N THR A 306 -3.85 -45.41 -1.86
CA THR A 306 -4.01 -46.43 -0.81
C THR A 306 -4.36 -45.86 0.57
N ALA A 307 -4.11 -44.58 0.83
CA ALA A 307 -4.49 -43.89 2.05
C ALA A 307 -5.89 -43.27 1.99
N ILE A 308 -6.52 -43.20 0.80
CA ILE A 308 -7.93 -42.83 0.66
C ILE A 308 -8.81 -44.01 1.12
N THR A 309 -9.46 -43.85 2.27
CA THR A 309 -10.27 -44.91 2.90
C THR A 309 -11.72 -44.95 2.46
N SER A 310 -12.26 -43.86 1.89
CA SER A 310 -13.63 -43.78 1.36
C SER A 310 -13.77 -42.66 0.34
N GLY A 311 -14.71 -42.81 -0.61
CA GLY A 311 -15.00 -41.81 -1.64
C GLY A 311 -14.17 -41.94 -2.93
N PRO A 312 -14.29 -40.98 -3.86
CA PRO A 312 -13.59 -40.98 -5.14
C PRO A 312 -12.06 -41.03 -4.95
N GLY A 313 -11.39 -41.97 -5.62
CA GLY A 313 -9.94 -42.16 -5.54
C GLY A 313 -9.47 -43.27 -4.60
N LYS A 314 -10.35 -43.90 -3.81
CA LYS A 314 -10.02 -45.11 -3.04
C LYS A 314 -9.61 -46.27 -3.96
N CYS A 315 -8.58 -47.03 -3.57
CA CYS A 315 -8.23 -48.25 -4.29
C CYS A 315 -9.29 -49.37 -4.12
N PRO A 316 -9.73 -49.99 -5.24
CA PRO A 316 -10.73 -51.04 -5.20
C PRO A 316 -10.17 -52.31 -4.53
N THR A 317 -10.97 -52.91 -3.65
CA THR A 317 -10.71 -54.22 -3.05
C THR A 317 -11.44 -55.32 -3.81
N ALA A 318 -11.12 -56.59 -3.54
CA ALA A 318 -11.84 -57.72 -4.14
C ALA A 318 -13.35 -57.69 -3.87
N ALA A 319 -13.78 -57.17 -2.72
CA ALA A 319 -15.19 -56.99 -2.41
C ALA A 319 -15.82 -55.83 -3.19
N ASP A 320 -15.07 -54.75 -3.45
CA ASP A 320 -15.54 -53.60 -4.23
C ASP A 320 -15.65 -53.92 -5.74
N CYS A 321 -14.93 -54.95 -6.21
CA CYS A 321 -14.88 -55.35 -7.62
C CYS A 321 -16.02 -56.30 -8.03
N ASN A 322 -16.75 -56.85 -7.06
CA ASN A 322 -17.84 -57.78 -7.33
C ASN A 322 -19.09 -57.05 -7.82
N ASP A 323 -19.52 -57.33 -9.05
CA ASP A 323 -20.71 -56.72 -9.66
C ASP A 323 -22.02 -57.49 -9.39
N ASN A 324 -21.95 -58.56 -8.58
CA ASN A 324 -23.00 -59.53 -8.28
C ASN A 324 -23.55 -60.27 -9.50
N ASP A 325 -22.87 -60.25 -10.64
CA ASP A 325 -23.20 -61.08 -11.79
C ASP A 325 -22.42 -62.40 -11.71
N VAL A 326 -23.15 -63.50 -11.59
CA VAL A 326 -22.55 -64.85 -11.53
C VAL A 326 -21.93 -65.29 -12.86
N CYS A 327 -22.20 -64.56 -13.95
CA CYS A 327 -21.66 -64.80 -15.28
C CYS A 327 -20.41 -63.98 -15.62
N THR A 328 -19.86 -63.24 -14.65
CA THR A 328 -18.58 -62.53 -14.76
C THR A 328 -17.59 -63.07 -13.74
N ALA A 329 -16.36 -63.28 -14.18
CA ALA A 329 -15.23 -63.52 -13.29
C ALA A 329 -14.60 -62.16 -12.96
N ASP A 330 -14.75 -61.74 -11.71
CA ASP A 330 -14.20 -60.49 -11.19
C ASP A 330 -12.75 -60.65 -10.78
N SER A 331 -11.90 -59.71 -11.18
CA SER A 331 -10.50 -59.71 -10.84
C SER A 331 -9.99 -58.31 -10.55
N VAL A 332 -9.25 -58.19 -9.44
CA VAL A 332 -8.49 -56.99 -9.14
C VAL A 332 -7.06 -57.20 -9.64
N SER A 333 -6.56 -56.28 -10.46
CA SER A 333 -5.23 -56.35 -11.07
C SER A 333 -4.43 -55.08 -10.80
N GLY A 334 -3.10 -55.22 -10.73
CA GLY A 334 -2.18 -54.15 -10.33
C GLY A 334 -1.75 -54.22 -8.86
N SER A 335 -0.92 -53.26 -8.42
CA SER A 335 -0.47 -53.17 -7.03
C SER A 335 -0.41 -51.71 -6.56
N GLY A 336 -0.73 -51.46 -5.29
CA GLY A 336 -0.73 -50.12 -4.72
C GLY A 336 -1.70 -49.17 -5.44
N CYS A 337 -1.18 -48.07 -5.97
CA CYS A 337 -1.97 -47.01 -6.61
C CYS A 337 -2.29 -47.25 -8.10
N SER A 338 -1.87 -48.41 -8.65
CA SER A 338 -2.23 -48.85 -10.01
C SER A 338 -3.35 -49.88 -10.01
N THR A 339 -4.03 -50.08 -8.88
CA THR A 339 -5.00 -51.16 -8.71
C THR A 339 -6.28 -50.86 -9.49
N THR A 340 -6.72 -51.81 -10.30
CA THR A 340 -7.89 -51.70 -11.18
C THR A 340 -8.77 -52.94 -11.05
N CYS A 341 -10.07 -52.77 -11.26
CA CYS A 341 -11.04 -53.85 -11.29
C CYS A 341 -11.37 -54.20 -12.75
N SER A 342 -11.47 -55.49 -13.06
CA SER A 342 -11.85 -56.01 -14.36
C SER A 342 -12.81 -57.19 -14.20
N ASN A 343 -13.92 -57.14 -14.91
CA ASN A 343 -14.95 -58.18 -14.91
C ASN A 343 -14.94 -58.85 -16.28
N THR A 344 -14.62 -60.14 -16.32
CA THR A 344 -14.47 -60.91 -17.55
C THR A 344 -15.64 -61.89 -17.71
N PRO A 345 -16.40 -61.85 -18.82
CA PRO A 345 -17.51 -62.78 -19.02
C PRO A 345 -17.05 -64.24 -19.03
N ILE A 346 -17.81 -65.10 -18.35
CA ILE A 346 -17.62 -66.56 -18.38
C ILE A 346 -18.24 -67.11 -19.68
N ALA A 347 -17.49 -67.96 -20.39
CA ALA A 347 -17.90 -68.52 -21.66
C ALA A 347 -18.75 -69.79 -21.48
N ALA A 348 -19.69 -70.01 -22.40
CA ALA A 348 -20.60 -71.15 -22.36
C ALA A 348 -19.86 -72.49 -22.39
N ASN A 349 -20.26 -73.44 -21.53
CA ASN A 349 -19.56 -74.70 -21.34
C ASN A 349 -20.50 -75.91 -21.33
N ALA A 350 -20.53 -76.64 -22.45
CA ALA A 350 -21.37 -77.82 -22.64
C ALA A 350 -21.02 -79.02 -21.74
N THR A 351 -19.86 -78.99 -21.07
CA THR A 351 -19.29 -80.18 -20.40
C THR A 351 -19.38 -80.15 -18.89
N THR A 352 -19.31 -78.97 -18.26
CA THR A 352 -19.33 -78.79 -16.80
C THR A 352 -20.31 -77.69 -16.41
N ALA A 353 -21.11 -77.94 -15.38
CA ALA A 353 -21.99 -76.93 -14.79
C ALA A 353 -21.16 -75.97 -13.93
N ASP A 354 -21.01 -74.72 -14.36
CA ASP A 354 -20.29 -73.65 -13.65
C ASP A 354 -21.23 -72.60 -13.03
N GLY A 355 -22.55 -72.78 -13.19
CA GLY A 355 -23.59 -71.97 -12.57
C GLY A 355 -23.98 -70.73 -13.39
N CYS A 356 -23.38 -70.53 -14.57
CA CYS A 356 -23.72 -69.44 -15.48
C CYS A 356 -24.37 -69.99 -16.76
N CYS A 357 -25.47 -69.38 -17.24
CA CYS A 357 -26.01 -69.60 -18.58
C CYS A 357 -25.83 -68.31 -19.39
N PRO A 358 -24.75 -68.18 -20.20
CA PRO A 358 -24.46 -66.96 -20.95
C PRO A 358 -25.53 -66.66 -22.01
N ALA A 359 -25.74 -65.37 -22.31
CA ALA A 359 -26.72 -64.95 -23.30
C ALA A 359 -26.43 -65.57 -24.69
N GLY A 360 -27.38 -66.36 -25.21
CA GLY A 360 -27.27 -67.07 -26.49
C GLY A 360 -26.84 -68.54 -26.40
N ALA A 361 -26.51 -69.04 -25.20
CA ALA A 361 -26.28 -70.46 -24.96
C ALA A 361 -27.59 -71.24 -24.81
N THR A 362 -27.58 -72.51 -25.24
CA THR A 362 -28.69 -73.46 -25.14
C THR A 362 -28.29 -74.64 -24.25
N ALA A 363 -29.24 -75.47 -23.82
CA ALA A 363 -28.99 -76.71 -23.08
C ALA A 363 -28.03 -77.70 -23.79
N ALA A 364 -27.79 -77.52 -25.09
CA ALA A 364 -26.83 -78.31 -25.87
C ALA A 364 -25.41 -77.73 -25.87
N THR A 365 -25.27 -76.43 -25.63
CA THR A 365 -23.98 -75.71 -25.65
C THR A 365 -23.50 -75.29 -24.27
N ASP A 366 -24.37 -75.35 -23.27
CA ASP A 366 -24.08 -75.06 -21.87
C ASP A 366 -24.96 -75.93 -20.95
N LYS A 367 -24.35 -76.52 -19.91
CA LYS A 367 -25.01 -77.49 -19.04
C LYS A 367 -25.94 -76.86 -18.01
N ASP A 368 -25.81 -75.55 -17.76
CA ASP A 368 -26.65 -74.78 -16.84
C ASP A 368 -27.85 -74.11 -17.53
N CYS A 369 -27.94 -74.20 -18.86
CA CYS A 369 -29.09 -73.71 -19.62
C CYS A 369 -30.24 -74.75 -19.68
N ALA A 370 -31.46 -74.31 -19.40
CA ALA A 370 -32.67 -75.17 -19.42
C ALA A 370 -33.17 -75.46 -20.87
N PRO A 371 -33.93 -76.56 -21.11
CA PRO A 371 -34.59 -76.84 -22.39
C PRO A 371 -35.45 -75.65 -22.83
N GLY A 372 -35.25 -75.19 -24.06
CA GLY A 372 -35.74 -73.90 -24.53
C GLY A 372 -36.65 -74.02 -25.73
N CYS A 373 -37.79 -73.33 -25.62
CA CYS A 373 -38.76 -73.08 -26.66
C CYS A 373 -38.17 -72.38 -27.90
N GLY A 374 -38.59 -72.78 -29.12
CA GLY A 374 -38.17 -72.16 -30.39
C GLY A 374 -37.04 -72.90 -31.09
N ASN A 375 -36.89 -74.19 -30.82
CA ASN A 375 -35.82 -75.03 -31.38
C ASN A 375 -36.24 -75.78 -32.66
N GLY A 376 -37.50 -75.61 -33.10
CA GLY A 376 -38.05 -76.19 -34.32
C GLY A 376 -38.56 -77.62 -34.16
N THR A 377 -38.64 -78.13 -32.93
CA THR A 377 -39.19 -79.44 -32.59
C THR A 377 -40.21 -79.32 -31.46
N LEU A 378 -41.24 -80.18 -31.45
CA LEU A 378 -42.26 -80.16 -30.38
C LEU A 378 -41.83 -81.11 -29.26
N ASP A 379 -41.26 -80.54 -28.19
CA ASP A 379 -40.72 -81.30 -27.05
C ASP A 379 -41.80 -81.69 -26.01
N SER A 380 -41.50 -82.68 -25.17
CA SER A 380 -42.45 -83.18 -24.16
C SER A 380 -42.74 -82.12 -23.09
N GLY A 381 -43.88 -81.43 -23.20
CA GLY A 381 -44.31 -80.35 -22.31
C GLY A 381 -44.73 -79.06 -23.06
N GLU A 382 -44.52 -79.01 -24.37
CA GLU A 382 -44.87 -77.91 -25.25
C GLU A 382 -46.25 -78.12 -25.91
N LEU A 383 -47.06 -77.06 -25.99
CA LEU A 383 -48.33 -77.05 -26.75
C LEU A 383 -48.09 -76.64 -28.22
N CYS A 384 -47.02 -75.88 -28.48
CA CYS A 384 -46.58 -75.44 -29.80
C CYS A 384 -45.09 -75.02 -29.73
N ASP A 385 -44.38 -74.92 -30.87
CA ASP A 385 -43.02 -74.38 -30.95
C ASP A 385 -42.95 -73.15 -31.88
N SER A 386 -42.20 -72.13 -31.46
CA SER A 386 -42.15 -70.83 -32.13
C SER A 386 -41.33 -70.80 -33.42
N ALA A 387 -40.46 -71.79 -33.67
CA ALA A 387 -39.69 -71.93 -34.89
C ALA A 387 -40.38 -72.82 -35.95
N ILE A 388 -41.53 -73.43 -35.63
CA ILE A 388 -42.37 -74.14 -36.60
C ILE A 388 -43.19 -73.13 -37.41
N SER A 389 -42.79 -72.90 -38.67
CA SER A 389 -43.38 -71.87 -39.54
C SER A 389 -44.74 -72.24 -40.15
N SER A 390 -45.08 -73.53 -40.23
CA SER A 390 -46.36 -74.02 -40.77
C SER A 390 -46.61 -75.49 -40.43
N GLY A 391 -47.87 -75.86 -40.16
CA GLY A 391 -48.26 -77.26 -39.88
C GLY A 391 -48.49 -77.54 -38.39
N THR A 392 -48.65 -78.82 -38.05
CA THR A 392 -48.92 -79.30 -36.68
C THR A 392 -47.77 -78.91 -35.75
N GLY A 393 -48.08 -78.21 -34.65
CA GLY A 393 -47.07 -77.70 -33.70
C GLY A 393 -46.73 -76.21 -33.85
N LYS A 394 -47.23 -75.50 -34.86
CA LYS A 394 -47.06 -74.02 -34.97
C LYS A 394 -47.82 -73.29 -33.86
N CYS A 395 -47.19 -72.30 -33.24
CA CYS A 395 -47.87 -71.43 -32.28
C CYS A 395 -48.88 -70.46 -32.95
N PRO A 396 -50.08 -70.28 -32.36
CA PRO A 396 -51.10 -69.39 -32.90
C PRO A 396 -50.62 -67.93 -32.93
N THR A 397 -50.99 -67.20 -33.98
CA THR A 397 -50.74 -65.76 -34.14
C THR A 397 -51.98 -64.95 -33.83
N LEU A 398 -51.85 -63.64 -33.62
CA LEU A 398 -52.99 -62.78 -33.30
C LEU A 398 -54.05 -62.79 -34.43
N ALA A 399 -53.63 -62.93 -35.68
CA ALA A 399 -54.54 -63.08 -36.81
C ALA A 399 -55.33 -64.39 -36.79
N ASP A 400 -54.78 -65.45 -36.17
CA ASP A 400 -55.45 -66.74 -36.02
C ASP A 400 -56.50 -66.73 -34.87
N CYS A 401 -56.46 -65.73 -33.99
CA CYS A 401 -57.31 -65.64 -32.79
C CYS A 401 -58.43 -64.60 -32.88
N ASN A 402 -58.81 -64.11 -34.06
CA ASN A 402 -59.86 -63.10 -34.20
C ASN A 402 -61.28 -63.72 -34.15
N ASP A 403 -62.12 -63.31 -33.19
CA ASP A 403 -63.50 -63.80 -33.02
C ASP A 403 -64.57 -62.97 -33.76
N ASN A 404 -64.18 -61.88 -34.42
CA ASN A 404 -65.03 -60.87 -35.09
C ASN A 404 -66.01 -60.12 -34.18
N ASN A 405 -65.75 -60.03 -32.87
CA ASN A 405 -66.54 -59.25 -31.93
C ASN A 405 -65.78 -58.00 -31.46
N ALA A 406 -66.28 -56.81 -31.81
CA ALA A 406 -65.61 -55.55 -31.47
C ALA A 406 -65.56 -55.24 -29.96
N CYS A 407 -66.41 -55.89 -29.16
CA CYS A 407 -66.48 -55.74 -27.71
C CYS A 407 -65.60 -56.75 -26.94
N THR A 408 -64.81 -57.56 -27.63
CA THR A 408 -63.77 -58.41 -27.05
C THR A 408 -62.40 -57.97 -27.55
N THR A 409 -61.37 -58.14 -26.72
CA THR A 409 -59.98 -58.00 -27.11
C THR A 409 -59.42 -59.40 -27.29
N ASP A 410 -59.07 -59.72 -28.54
CA ASP A 410 -58.39 -60.96 -28.89
C ASP A 410 -56.93 -60.88 -28.42
N SER A 411 -56.48 -61.93 -27.75
CA SER A 411 -55.10 -62.01 -27.28
C SER A 411 -54.57 -63.42 -27.44
N VAL A 412 -53.27 -63.52 -27.67
CA VAL A 412 -52.56 -64.80 -27.60
C VAL A 412 -51.70 -64.74 -26.35
N GLY A 413 -52.03 -65.56 -25.35
CA GLY A 413 -51.36 -65.58 -24.06
C GLY A 413 -50.66 -66.92 -23.79
N GLY A 414 -49.67 -66.90 -22.89
CA GLY A 414 -48.86 -68.06 -22.52
C GLY A 414 -47.37 -67.87 -22.84
N ALA A 415 -46.53 -68.72 -22.23
CA ALA A 415 -45.10 -68.81 -22.58
C ALA A 415 -44.93 -69.15 -24.07
N PRO A 416 -43.78 -68.85 -24.72
CA PRO A 416 -43.65 -68.92 -26.17
C PRO A 416 -43.97 -70.29 -26.80
N CYS A 417 -43.95 -71.39 -26.02
CA CYS A 417 -44.32 -72.75 -26.44
C CYS A 417 -45.60 -73.30 -25.76
N GLN A 418 -46.36 -72.43 -25.10
CA GLN A 418 -47.67 -72.71 -24.49
C GLN A 418 -48.74 -71.71 -24.93
N ARG A 419 -48.57 -71.11 -26.12
CA ARG A 419 -49.43 -70.04 -26.62
C ARG A 419 -50.83 -70.55 -26.95
N ALA A 420 -51.86 -69.90 -26.39
CA ALA A 420 -53.27 -70.17 -26.64
C ALA A 420 -54.05 -68.87 -26.88
N CYS A 421 -55.16 -68.95 -27.62
CA CYS A 421 -56.07 -67.81 -27.82
C CYS A 421 -56.91 -67.56 -26.56
N ALA A 422 -57.09 -66.30 -26.20
CA ALA A 422 -58.01 -65.85 -25.16
C ALA A 422 -58.74 -64.59 -25.64
N HIS A 423 -60.05 -64.53 -25.38
CA HIS A 423 -60.92 -63.40 -25.71
C HIS A 423 -61.42 -62.79 -24.40
N ALA A 424 -61.08 -61.53 -24.14
CA ALA A 424 -61.51 -60.83 -22.94
C ALA A 424 -62.52 -59.73 -23.29
N ALA A 425 -63.63 -59.63 -22.56
CA ALA A 425 -64.57 -58.54 -22.76
C ALA A 425 -63.91 -57.18 -22.45
N LYS A 426 -64.13 -56.19 -23.33
CA LYS A 426 -63.68 -54.82 -23.09
C LYS A 426 -64.51 -54.19 -21.96
N ALA A 427 -63.84 -53.44 -21.09
CA ALA A 427 -64.48 -52.65 -20.05
C ALA A 427 -64.90 -51.29 -20.62
N ALA A 428 -65.92 -50.68 -20.01
CA ALA A 428 -66.36 -49.33 -20.38
C ALA A 428 -65.20 -48.33 -20.29
N ASN A 429 -64.96 -47.55 -21.34
CA ASN A 429 -63.83 -46.64 -21.43
C ASN A 429 -64.25 -45.22 -21.81
N ALA A 430 -64.34 -44.36 -20.79
CA ALA A 430 -64.77 -42.98 -20.90
C ALA A 430 -63.90 -42.06 -21.77
N THR A 431 -62.68 -42.49 -22.14
CA THR A 431 -61.63 -41.56 -22.62
C THR A 431 -61.18 -41.79 -24.05
N THR A 432 -61.39 -42.98 -24.62
CA THR A 432 -60.96 -43.32 -25.98
C THR A 432 -62.06 -44.12 -26.68
N PRO A 433 -62.61 -43.63 -27.81
CA PRO A 433 -63.55 -44.39 -28.63
C PRO A 433 -62.88 -45.69 -29.11
N ASP A 434 -63.37 -46.83 -28.64
CA ASP A 434 -62.87 -48.16 -28.98
C ASP A 434 -63.88 -48.99 -29.80
N GLY A 435 -64.99 -48.35 -30.17
CA GLY A 435 -66.05 -48.86 -31.03
C GLY A 435 -67.07 -49.75 -30.32
N CYS A 436 -67.04 -49.83 -28.98
CA CYS A 436 -67.95 -50.65 -28.18
C CYS A 436 -68.62 -49.82 -27.07
N CYS A 437 -69.96 -49.80 -27.02
CA CYS A 437 -70.70 -49.30 -25.85
C CYS A 437 -71.21 -50.51 -25.03
N PRO A 438 -70.52 -50.91 -23.94
CA PRO A 438 -70.88 -52.09 -23.16
C PRO A 438 -72.16 -51.86 -22.33
N ALA A 439 -72.89 -52.94 -22.04
CA ALA A 439 -74.19 -52.86 -21.37
C ALA A 439 -74.10 -52.22 -19.97
N GLY A 440 -74.81 -51.11 -19.76
CA GLY A 440 -74.84 -50.36 -18.50
C GLY A 440 -73.92 -49.13 -18.45
N ALA A 441 -73.15 -48.86 -19.51
CA ALA A 441 -72.37 -47.63 -19.66
C ALA A 441 -73.22 -46.47 -20.23
N ASN A 442 -72.78 -45.25 -19.97
CA ASN A 442 -73.33 -43.98 -20.44
C ASN A 442 -72.20 -43.08 -20.98
N ALA A 443 -72.51 -41.88 -21.48
CA ALA A 443 -71.53 -41.05 -22.19
C ALA A 443 -70.37 -40.53 -21.28
N LEU A 444 -70.46 -40.70 -19.96
CA LEU A 444 -69.38 -40.41 -19.02
C LEU A 444 -68.51 -41.62 -18.69
N THR A 445 -69.04 -42.82 -18.90
CA THR A 445 -68.35 -44.07 -18.55
C THR A 445 -67.81 -44.78 -19.78
N ASP A 446 -68.31 -44.43 -20.97
CA ASP A 446 -67.81 -44.90 -22.25
C ASP A 446 -67.98 -43.87 -23.37
N ALA A 447 -66.90 -43.59 -24.10
CA ALA A 447 -66.85 -42.59 -25.16
C ALA A 447 -67.71 -42.93 -26.40
N ASP A 448 -68.07 -44.20 -26.58
CA ASP A 448 -68.92 -44.67 -27.68
C ASP A 448 -70.41 -44.69 -27.32
N CYS A 449 -70.80 -44.32 -26.10
CA CYS A 449 -72.20 -44.18 -25.67
C CYS A 449 -72.72 -42.73 -25.83
N SER A 450 -73.98 -42.54 -26.26
CA SER A 450 -74.58 -41.22 -26.52
C SER A 450 -75.26 -40.60 -25.29
N ALA A 451 -75.09 -39.27 -25.08
CA ALA A 451 -75.67 -38.51 -23.95
C ALA A 451 -77.20 -38.33 -24.00
N VAL A 452 -77.87 -38.30 -22.84
CA VAL A 452 -79.33 -38.24 -22.67
C VAL A 452 -79.77 -37.27 -21.56
N CYS A 453 -80.29 -36.09 -21.94
CA CYS A 453 -80.71 -35.04 -21.00
C CYS A 453 -81.91 -35.44 -20.12
N GLY A 454 -81.79 -35.16 -18.82
CA GLY A 454 -82.80 -35.42 -17.80
C GLY A 454 -82.65 -36.77 -17.10
N ASN A 455 -81.50 -37.42 -17.23
CA ASN A 455 -81.21 -38.71 -16.60
C ASN A 455 -80.55 -38.55 -15.20
N GLY A 456 -80.34 -37.30 -14.75
CA GLY A 456 -79.79 -36.97 -13.43
C GLY A 456 -78.27 -37.03 -13.37
N VAL A 457 -77.60 -37.08 -14.52
CA VAL A 457 -76.14 -37.15 -14.64
C VAL A 457 -75.70 -36.15 -15.70
N LEU A 458 -74.73 -35.27 -15.38
CA LEU A 458 -74.25 -34.25 -16.32
C LEU A 458 -73.29 -34.86 -17.36
N GLU A 459 -73.77 -35.12 -18.57
CA GLU A 459 -73.01 -35.80 -19.62
C GLU A 459 -72.27 -34.82 -20.58
N PRO A 460 -71.21 -35.25 -21.29
CA PRO A 460 -70.47 -34.40 -22.22
C PRO A 460 -71.37 -33.90 -23.37
N GLY A 461 -71.57 -32.59 -23.44
CA GLY A 461 -72.51 -31.94 -24.37
C GLY A 461 -73.73 -31.30 -23.69
N GLU A 462 -73.93 -31.57 -22.40
CA GLU A 462 -74.91 -30.90 -21.55
C GLU A 462 -74.23 -29.81 -20.72
N GLY A 463 -74.78 -28.59 -20.72
CA GLY A 463 -74.31 -27.50 -19.86
C GLY A 463 -74.82 -27.66 -18.41
N CYS A 464 -75.94 -28.36 -18.25
CA CYS A 464 -76.58 -28.69 -16.98
C CYS A 464 -77.60 -29.82 -17.23
N ASP A 465 -78.04 -30.55 -16.20
CA ASP A 465 -79.11 -31.55 -16.29
C ASP A 465 -80.34 -31.10 -15.47
N SER A 466 -81.51 -31.18 -16.10
CA SER A 466 -82.77 -30.69 -15.53
C SER A 466 -83.34 -31.52 -14.36
N ALA A 467 -82.87 -32.75 -14.17
CA ALA A 467 -83.24 -33.62 -13.06
C ALA A 467 -82.31 -33.45 -11.83
N ILE A 468 -81.23 -32.66 -11.93
CA ILE A 468 -80.36 -32.31 -10.79
C ILE A 468 -81.01 -31.19 -9.97
N GLY A 469 -81.50 -31.53 -8.78
CA GLY A 469 -82.28 -30.61 -7.93
C GLY A 469 -81.48 -29.52 -7.20
N ALA A 470 -80.18 -29.73 -6.94
CA ALA A 470 -79.29 -28.77 -6.28
C ALA A 470 -77.81 -29.14 -6.48
N GLY A 471 -76.91 -28.16 -6.48
CA GLY A 471 -75.46 -28.37 -6.61
C GLY A 471 -74.94 -28.32 -8.04
N ALA A 472 -73.67 -28.72 -8.22
CA ALA A 472 -73.00 -28.70 -9.53
C ALA A 472 -73.75 -29.54 -10.56
N GLY A 473 -74.01 -28.95 -11.73
CA GLY A 473 -74.79 -29.57 -12.81
C GLY A 473 -76.29 -29.23 -12.80
N LYS A 474 -76.82 -28.54 -11.78
CA LYS A 474 -78.18 -27.98 -11.84
C LYS A 474 -78.24 -26.85 -12.87
N CYS A 475 -79.32 -26.82 -13.67
CA CYS A 475 -79.57 -25.71 -14.58
C CYS A 475 -79.91 -24.39 -13.84
N PRO A 476 -79.24 -23.26 -14.18
CA PRO A 476 -79.56 -21.95 -13.63
C PRO A 476 -80.94 -21.51 -14.12
N SER A 477 -81.74 -20.98 -13.19
CA SER A 477 -83.16 -20.67 -13.39
C SER A 477 -83.48 -19.18 -13.25
N SER A 478 -82.55 -18.38 -12.73
CA SER A 478 -82.68 -16.92 -12.60
C SER A 478 -81.31 -16.24 -12.58
N ALA A 479 -81.25 -14.92 -12.82
CA ALA A 479 -80.00 -14.15 -12.74
C ALA A 479 -79.32 -14.23 -11.37
N ALA A 480 -80.08 -14.43 -10.29
CA ALA A 480 -79.54 -14.63 -8.95
C ALA A 480 -78.78 -15.97 -8.80
N ASP A 481 -79.09 -16.98 -9.64
CA ASP A 481 -78.32 -18.24 -9.67
C ASP A 481 -76.96 -18.06 -10.38
N CYS A 482 -76.74 -16.91 -11.01
CA CYS A 482 -75.55 -16.57 -11.80
C CYS A 482 -74.73 -15.45 -11.18
N ASP A 483 -74.88 -15.14 -9.89
CA ASP A 483 -74.04 -14.13 -9.23
C ASP A 483 -72.62 -14.67 -9.05
N ASP A 484 -71.63 -14.04 -9.71
CA ASP A 484 -70.21 -14.42 -9.61
C ASP A 484 -69.48 -13.72 -8.43
N ASN A 485 -70.21 -12.99 -7.60
CA ASN A 485 -69.71 -12.10 -6.54
C ASN A 485 -68.71 -11.05 -7.03
N ASN A 486 -68.65 -10.77 -8.33
CA ASN A 486 -67.80 -9.75 -8.89
C ASN A 486 -68.63 -8.50 -9.20
N ALA A 487 -68.43 -7.44 -8.41
CA ALA A 487 -69.16 -6.19 -8.61
C ALA A 487 -68.91 -5.54 -10.00
N CYS A 488 -67.87 -5.96 -10.72
CA CYS A 488 -67.51 -5.49 -12.06
C CYS A 488 -68.27 -6.15 -13.22
N THR A 489 -69.16 -7.09 -12.95
CA THR A 489 -69.90 -7.84 -13.98
C THR A 489 -71.41 -7.63 -13.85
N ILE A 490 -72.13 -7.85 -14.95
CA ILE A 490 -73.60 -7.92 -15.01
C ILE A 490 -73.98 -9.36 -15.31
N ASP A 491 -74.71 -9.97 -14.39
CA ASP A 491 -75.03 -11.40 -14.43
C ASP A 491 -76.41 -11.68 -15.02
N ALA A 492 -76.48 -12.65 -15.93
CA ALA A 492 -77.70 -13.08 -16.59
C ALA A 492 -77.65 -14.58 -16.94
N VAL A 493 -78.82 -15.20 -17.14
CA VAL A 493 -78.92 -16.56 -17.69
C VAL A 493 -79.15 -16.48 -19.20
N SER A 494 -78.43 -17.29 -19.96
CA SER A 494 -78.58 -17.45 -21.41
C SER A 494 -78.82 -18.92 -21.78
N GLY A 495 -79.76 -19.18 -22.70
CA GLY A 495 -80.16 -20.53 -23.13
C GLY A 495 -81.40 -21.10 -22.42
N SER A 496 -81.75 -22.37 -22.71
CA SER A 496 -82.90 -23.07 -22.11
C SER A 496 -82.68 -24.59 -22.02
N GLY A 497 -83.30 -25.26 -21.03
CA GLY A 497 -83.14 -26.70 -20.80
C GLY A 497 -81.71 -27.06 -20.37
N CYS A 498 -81.20 -28.22 -20.78
CA CYS A 498 -79.85 -28.71 -20.48
C CYS A 498 -78.70 -27.90 -21.13
N SER A 499 -79.00 -26.72 -21.70
CA SER A 499 -78.05 -25.78 -22.30
C SER A 499 -78.07 -24.40 -21.62
N ALA A 500 -78.80 -24.24 -20.52
CA ALA A 500 -78.85 -22.99 -19.77
C ALA A 500 -77.48 -22.71 -19.12
N THR A 501 -76.94 -21.52 -19.35
CA THR A 501 -75.61 -21.10 -18.89
C THR A 501 -75.67 -19.69 -18.29
N CYS A 502 -74.76 -19.40 -17.37
CA CYS A 502 -74.59 -18.05 -16.84
C CYS A 502 -73.71 -17.22 -17.78
N THR A 503 -74.08 -15.97 -17.99
CA THR A 503 -73.31 -14.99 -18.74
C THR A 503 -73.05 -13.76 -17.88
N HIS A 504 -71.78 -13.36 -17.81
CA HIS A 504 -71.31 -12.23 -17.02
C HIS A 504 -70.68 -11.23 -17.98
N SER A 505 -71.26 -10.03 -18.09
CA SER A 505 -70.74 -8.98 -18.99
C SER A 505 -70.03 -7.90 -18.19
N ALA A 506 -68.80 -7.57 -18.55
CA ALA A 506 -68.00 -6.58 -17.84
C ALA A 506 -68.62 -5.18 -17.91
N LYS A 507 -68.66 -4.49 -16.77
CA LYS A 507 -68.98 -3.06 -16.70
C LYS A 507 -67.82 -2.25 -17.30
N ALA A 508 -68.15 -1.15 -17.97
CA ALA A 508 -67.17 -0.26 -18.59
C ALA A 508 -66.65 0.78 -17.58
N ALA A 509 -65.38 1.19 -17.74
CA ALA A 509 -64.74 2.18 -16.88
C ALA A 509 -65.51 3.52 -16.88
N ASN A 510 -65.77 4.06 -15.70
CA ASN A 510 -66.59 5.26 -15.54
C ASN A 510 -66.04 6.23 -14.48
N LYS A 511 -65.42 7.31 -14.95
CA LYS A 511 -64.87 8.39 -14.10
C LYS A 511 -65.92 9.16 -13.28
N THR A 512 -67.21 9.04 -13.60
CA THR A 512 -68.25 9.94 -13.04
C THR A 512 -69.05 9.36 -11.87
N THR A 513 -69.04 8.04 -11.68
CA THR A 513 -69.82 7.36 -10.64
C THR A 513 -69.02 6.22 -10.02
N LYS A 514 -68.93 6.18 -8.69
CA LYS A 514 -68.35 5.03 -7.97
C LYS A 514 -69.35 3.87 -7.96
N ASP A 515 -69.24 2.97 -8.92
CA ASP A 515 -70.10 1.79 -9.03
C ASP A 515 -69.48 0.54 -8.37
N GLY A 516 -68.35 0.73 -7.68
CA GLY A 516 -67.65 -0.26 -6.89
C GLY A 516 -66.72 -1.14 -7.71
N CYS A 517 -66.44 -0.76 -8.96
CA CYS A 517 -65.63 -1.53 -9.89
C CYS A 517 -64.45 -0.72 -10.46
N CYS A 518 -63.22 -1.22 -10.30
CA CYS A 518 -62.06 -0.76 -11.07
C CYS A 518 -61.72 -1.82 -12.14
N PRO A 519 -62.15 -1.64 -13.40
CA PRO A 519 -61.93 -2.63 -14.46
C PRO A 519 -60.46 -2.68 -14.91
N ALA A 520 -59.99 -3.86 -15.33
CA ALA A 520 -58.59 -4.09 -15.69
C ALA A 520 -58.12 -3.17 -16.84
N GLY A 521 -57.03 -2.43 -16.60
CA GLY A 521 -56.49 -1.43 -17.53
C GLY A 521 -57.07 -0.02 -17.37
N ALA A 522 -58.06 0.17 -16.48
CA ALA A 522 -58.45 1.49 -16.03
C ALA A 522 -57.49 2.01 -14.96
N THR A 523 -57.28 3.33 -14.95
CA THR A 523 -56.45 4.05 -13.98
C THR A 523 -57.33 4.99 -13.18
N ALA A 524 -56.81 5.58 -12.11
CA ALA A 524 -57.52 6.64 -11.37
C ALA A 524 -57.93 7.83 -12.26
N ALA A 525 -57.31 7.98 -13.44
CA ALA A 525 -57.65 9.00 -14.42
C ALA A 525 -58.87 8.64 -15.30
N THR A 526 -59.20 7.36 -15.45
CA THR A 526 -60.27 6.87 -16.33
C THR A 526 -61.44 6.24 -15.59
N ASP A 527 -61.26 5.84 -14.32
CA ASP A 527 -62.30 5.29 -13.46
C ASP A 527 -62.19 5.81 -12.02
N ALA A 528 -63.33 6.14 -11.40
CA ALA A 528 -63.39 6.74 -10.07
C ALA A 528 -63.10 5.77 -8.91
N ASP A 529 -63.14 4.45 -9.17
CA ASP A 529 -62.88 3.40 -8.18
C ASP A 529 -61.43 2.85 -8.24
N CYS A 530 -60.60 3.26 -9.21
CA CYS A 530 -59.20 2.85 -9.33
C CYS A 530 -58.23 3.70 -8.47
N SER A 531 -57.26 3.05 -7.82
CA SER A 531 -56.20 3.69 -7.02
C SER A 531 -54.90 3.84 -7.83
N ALA A 532 -54.18 4.96 -7.65
CA ALA A 532 -52.88 5.22 -8.29
C ALA A 532 -51.82 4.16 -7.92
N GLY A 533 -50.93 3.79 -8.86
CA GLY A 533 -50.03 2.64 -8.70
C GLY A 533 -48.70 2.75 -9.43
N CYS A 534 -47.61 2.61 -8.67
CA CYS A 534 -46.21 2.80 -9.07
C CYS A 534 -45.63 1.71 -9.99
N GLY A 535 -44.93 2.10 -11.06
CA GLY A 535 -44.17 1.22 -11.97
C GLY A 535 -44.93 0.84 -13.24
N ASN A 536 -45.95 1.61 -13.59
CA ASN A 536 -46.86 1.32 -14.69
C ASN A 536 -46.50 2.06 -16.00
N GLY A 537 -45.41 2.83 -15.98
CA GLY A 537 -44.91 3.57 -17.14
C GLY A 537 -45.63 4.90 -17.42
N VAL A 538 -46.46 5.39 -16.49
CA VAL A 538 -47.17 6.67 -16.60
C VAL A 538 -46.96 7.47 -15.33
N LEU A 539 -46.48 8.71 -15.44
CA LEU A 539 -46.26 9.58 -14.29
C LEU A 539 -47.60 10.11 -13.74
N GLU A 540 -48.08 9.54 -12.64
CA GLU A 540 -49.35 9.89 -12.00
C GLU A 540 -49.22 11.03 -10.97
N PRO A 541 -50.31 11.75 -10.63
CA PRO A 541 -50.27 12.80 -9.60
C PRO A 541 -49.87 12.23 -8.23
N GLY A 542 -48.65 12.54 -7.78
CA GLY A 542 -48.06 12.02 -6.54
C GLY A 542 -46.75 11.25 -6.75
N GLU A 543 -46.43 10.91 -8.00
CA GLU A 543 -45.15 10.30 -8.39
C GLU A 543 -44.15 11.36 -8.85
N THR A 544 -42.89 11.24 -8.44
CA THR A 544 -41.78 12.08 -8.94
C THR A 544 -41.08 11.42 -10.13
N CYS A 545 -41.17 10.09 -10.25
CA CYS A 545 -40.67 9.30 -11.37
C CYS A 545 -41.41 7.96 -11.45
N ASP A 546 -41.34 7.24 -12.56
CA ASP A 546 -41.88 5.87 -12.68
C ASP A 546 -40.80 4.92 -13.28
N PRO A 547 -40.47 3.79 -12.63
CA PRO A 547 -39.43 2.86 -13.08
C PRO A 547 -39.78 2.09 -14.37
N GLY A 548 -41.05 2.10 -14.79
CA GLY A 548 -41.49 1.61 -16.10
C GLY A 548 -41.15 2.56 -17.26
N ILE A 549 -40.79 3.82 -16.98
CA ILE A 549 -40.30 4.79 -17.97
C ILE A 549 -38.79 4.59 -18.14
N THR A 550 -38.36 4.10 -19.31
CA THR A 550 -36.96 3.70 -19.55
C THR A 550 -36.08 4.79 -20.15
N SER A 551 -36.68 5.88 -20.67
CA SER A 551 -35.96 7.08 -21.12
C SER A 551 -36.91 8.27 -21.27
N GLY A 552 -36.43 9.48 -20.97
CA GLY A 552 -37.20 10.72 -21.09
C GLY A 552 -37.77 11.25 -19.77
N PHE A 553 -38.63 12.28 -19.85
CA PHE A 553 -39.23 12.95 -18.70
C PHE A 553 -40.10 11.96 -17.89
N GLY A 554 -39.78 11.78 -16.60
CA GLY A 554 -40.45 10.81 -15.71
C GLY A 554 -39.64 9.54 -15.40
N THR A 555 -38.43 9.37 -15.96
CA THR A 555 -37.53 8.24 -15.63
C THR A 555 -36.98 8.36 -14.20
N CYS A 556 -36.92 7.26 -13.45
CA CYS A 556 -36.35 7.29 -12.10
C CYS A 556 -34.82 7.44 -12.08
N PRO A 557 -34.27 8.35 -11.25
CA PRO A 557 -32.83 8.58 -11.15
C PRO A 557 -32.10 7.38 -10.53
N THR A 558 -30.92 7.08 -11.07
CA THR A 558 -29.96 6.08 -10.56
C THR A 558 -28.80 6.76 -9.84
N GLN A 559 -28.00 6.02 -9.06
CA GLN A 559 -26.86 6.59 -8.34
C GLN A 559 -25.86 7.24 -9.30
N ALA A 560 -25.65 6.64 -10.48
CA ALA A 560 -24.76 7.17 -11.51
C ALA A 560 -25.31 8.42 -12.23
N SER A 561 -26.64 8.59 -12.28
CA SER A 561 -27.27 9.79 -12.84
C SER A 561 -27.54 10.87 -11.78
N CYS A 562 -27.29 10.56 -10.51
CA CYS A 562 -27.44 11.49 -9.38
C CYS A 562 -26.12 12.16 -9.01
N ASP A 563 -25.01 11.78 -9.64
CA ASP A 563 -23.69 12.39 -9.45
C ASP A 563 -23.60 13.72 -10.22
N ASP A 564 -23.54 14.85 -9.50
CA ASP A 564 -23.42 16.19 -10.07
C ASP A 564 -21.95 16.58 -10.38
N ASN A 565 -20.99 15.70 -10.08
CA ASN A 565 -19.54 15.93 -10.12
C ASN A 565 -19.07 17.14 -9.29
N ASP A 566 -19.87 17.59 -8.31
CA ASP A 566 -19.46 18.61 -7.35
C ASP A 566 -18.94 17.91 -6.08
N PRO A 567 -17.63 17.96 -5.78
CA PRO A 567 -17.08 17.34 -4.58
C PRO A 567 -17.61 17.95 -3.28
N CYS A 568 -18.29 19.10 -3.34
CA CYS A 568 -18.89 19.76 -2.18
C CYS A 568 -20.32 19.35 -1.85
N THR A 569 -20.87 18.39 -2.59
CA THR A 569 -22.17 17.80 -2.33
C THR A 569 -22.03 16.30 -2.16
N VAL A 570 -22.90 15.73 -1.34
CA VAL A 570 -23.08 14.28 -1.24
C VAL A 570 -24.39 13.97 -1.95
N ASP A 571 -24.29 13.13 -2.98
CA ASP A 571 -25.43 12.72 -3.79
C ASP A 571 -26.23 11.64 -3.08
N VAL A 572 -27.42 12.03 -2.61
CA VAL A 572 -28.32 11.16 -1.87
C VAL A 572 -29.59 10.95 -2.69
N LEU A 573 -29.84 9.70 -3.04
CA LEU A 573 -31.15 9.28 -3.55
C LEU A 573 -32.13 9.15 -2.39
N ALA A 574 -33.19 9.95 -2.41
CA ALA A 574 -34.24 9.95 -1.40
C ALA A 574 -35.59 9.54 -2.01
N GLY A 575 -36.35 8.71 -1.28
CA GLY A 575 -37.65 8.19 -1.71
C GLY A 575 -37.63 6.66 -1.91
N SER A 576 -38.78 6.11 -2.26
CA SER A 576 -38.94 4.69 -2.59
C SER A 576 -39.73 4.52 -3.89
N ALA A 577 -39.28 3.58 -4.73
CA ALA A 577 -39.84 3.22 -6.04
C ALA A 577 -40.16 4.41 -6.97
N CYS A 578 -41.38 4.96 -6.93
CA CYS A 578 -41.84 6.06 -7.80
C CYS A 578 -41.74 7.45 -7.18
N THR A 579 -41.12 7.54 -6.00
CA THR A 579 -40.83 8.81 -5.33
C THR A 579 -39.34 9.16 -5.33
N LEU A 580 -38.50 8.39 -6.06
CA LEU A 580 -37.07 8.61 -6.09
C LEU A 580 -36.76 10.00 -6.66
N SER A 581 -36.12 10.82 -5.84
CA SER A 581 -35.54 12.10 -6.22
C SER A 581 -34.06 12.07 -5.88
N CYS A 582 -33.26 12.61 -6.79
CA CYS A 582 -31.88 12.95 -6.47
C CYS A 582 -31.88 14.19 -5.59
N GLY A 583 -31.07 14.18 -4.53
CA GLY A 583 -30.81 15.33 -3.68
C GLY A 583 -29.31 15.47 -3.44
N HIS A 584 -28.82 16.68 -3.52
CA HIS A 584 -27.41 17.00 -3.27
C HIS A 584 -27.36 17.71 -1.92
N VAL A 585 -26.88 17.02 -0.89
CA VAL A 585 -26.73 17.63 0.44
C VAL A 585 -25.33 18.19 0.57
N PRO A 586 -25.14 19.39 1.14
CA PRO A 586 -23.79 19.95 1.32
C PRO A 586 -22.89 19.00 2.12
N ALA A 587 -21.65 18.82 1.67
CA ALA A 587 -20.64 18.08 2.40
C ALA A 587 -20.35 18.75 3.76
N THR A 588 -20.09 17.94 4.79
CA THR A 588 -19.80 18.43 6.14
C THR A 588 -18.30 18.70 6.31
N PRO A 589 -17.91 19.81 6.99
CA PRO A 589 -16.50 20.15 7.18
C PRO A 589 -15.69 19.06 7.87
N SER A 590 -14.48 18.77 7.38
CA SER A 590 -13.60 17.74 7.95
C SER A 590 -12.18 18.24 8.26
N THR A 591 -11.77 18.13 9.52
CA THR A 591 -10.40 18.49 9.96
C THR A 591 -9.37 17.37 9.77
N THR A 592 -9.78 16.21 9.22
CA THR A 592 -8.93 14.99 9.19
C THR A 592 -8.87 14.30 7.84
N THR A 593 -9.78 14.62 6.93
CA THR A 593 -9.90 14.00 5.62
C THR A 593 -9.90 15.10 4.59
N ALA A 594 -8.97 15.05 3.64
CA ALA A 594 -8.96 15.97 2.50
C ALA A 594 -9.86 15.37 1.40
N ASP A 595 -11.06 15.93 1.25
CA ASP A 595 -12.08 15.52 0.29
C ASP A 595 -12.20 16.48 -0.90
N MET A 596 -11.26 17.44 -1.01
CA MET A 596 -11.18 18.46 -2.06
C MET A 596 -12.37 19.43 -2.07
N CYS A 597 -13.15 19.50 -0.98
CA CYS A 597 -14.22 20.47 -0.81
C CYS A 597 -13.94 21.48 0.30
N CYS A 598 -14.22 22.77 0.06
CA CYS A 598 -14.36 23.76 1.13
C CYS A 598 -15.83 24.18 1.28
N PRO A 599 -16.59 23.65 2.26
CA PRO A 599 -18.00 23.96 2.42
C PRO A 599 -18.28 25.43 2.79
N PRO A 600 -19.42 26.02 2.37
CA PRO A 600 -19.77 27.39 2.75
C PRO A 600 -19.84 27.60 4.27
N GLY A 601 -19.01 28.51 4.79
CA GLY A 601 -18.92 28.80 6.23
C GLY A 601 -17.88 27.98 6.99
N ALA A 602 -17.24 27.00 6.33
CA ALA A 602 -16.01 26.39 6.82
C ALA A 602 -14.81 27.30 6.56
N ASN A 603 -13.78 27.12 7.37
CA ASN A 603 -12.51 27.80 7.27
C ASN A 603 -11.39 26.77 7.47
N HIS A 604 -10.14 27.17 7.28
CA HIS A 604 -8.98 26.25 7.35
C HIS A 604 -8.84 25.51 8.69
N SER A 605 -9.42 26.05 9.77
CA SER A 605 -9.43 25.39 11.09
C SER A 605 -10.51 24.32 11.26
N THR A 606 -11.57 24.38 10.45
CA THR A 606 -12.73 23.49 10.51
C THR A 606 -12.78 22.53 9.32
N ASP A 607 -12.09 22.86 8.24
CA ASP A 607 -11.91 22.01 7.07
C ASP A 607 -10.50 22.19 6.47
N ILE A 608 -9.80 21.09 6.22
CA ILE A 608 -8.41 21.12 5.73
C ILE A 608 -8.29 21.63 4.28
N ASP A 609 -9.35 21.51 3.47
CA ASP A 609 -9.37 21.92 2.08
C ASP A 609 -9.80 23.39 1.89
N CYS A 610 -10.22 24.06 2.97
CA CYS A 610 -10.48 25.49 2.96
C CYS A 610 -9.20 26.32 2.99
N SER A 611 -9.10 27.31 2.09
CA SER A 611 -8.03 28.30 2.14
C SER A 611 -8.22 29.28 3.30
N ALA A 612 -7.15 29.61 4.02
CA ALA A 612 -7.17 30.63 5.08
C ALA A 612 -7.78 31.95 4.56
N SER A 613 -8.74 32.52 5.30
CA SER A 613 -9.55 33.65 4.84
C SER A 613 -9.68 34.74 5.89
N CYS A 614 -9.16 35.90 5.52
CA CYS A 614 -9.04 37.05 6.42
C CYS A 614 -10.37 37.68 6.84
N GLY A 615 -10.54 37.89 8.15
CA GLY A 615 -11.67 38.60 8.74
C GLY A 615 -12.81 37.68 9.20
N ASN A 616 -12.50 36.41 9.50
CA ASN A 616 -13.47 35.41 9.93
C ASN A 616 -13.46 35.17 11.46
N GLY A 617 -12.59 35.87 12.20
CA GLY A 617 -12.52 35.83 13.66
C GLY A 617 -11.64 34.71 14.22
N VAL A 618 -10.89 34.01 13.38
CA VAL A 618 -9.99 32.91 13.76
C VAL A 618 -8.60 33.19 13.17
N LEU A 619 -7.53 32.99 13.94
CA LEU A 619 -6.16 33.17 13.44
C LEU A 619 -5.68 31.89 12.72
N GLU A 620 -5.63 31.94 11.39
CA GLU A 620 -5.31 30.78 10.54
C GLU A 620 -3.83 30.75 10.08
N PRO A 621 -3.27 29.59 9.70
CA PRO A 621 -1.90 29.49 9.22
C PRO A 621 -1.65 30.37 7.97
N GLY A 622 -0.78 31.37 8.12
CA GLY A 622 -0.47 32.35 7.08
C GLY A 622 -1.00 33.76 7.37
N GLU A 623 -1.86 33.92 8.37
CA GLU A 623 -2.32 35.22 8.87
C GLU A 623 -1.44 35.72 10.02
N LEU A 624 -1.14 37.03 10.04
CA LEU A 624 -0.44 37.65 11.17
C LEU A 624 -1.43 38.09 12.26
N CYS A 625 -2.64 38.41 11.85
CA CYS A 625 -3.76 38.84 12.68
C CYS A 625 -5.07 38.64 11.91
N ASP A 626 -6.23 38.61 12.56
CA ASP A 626 -7.55 38.58 11.91
C ASP A 626 -8.34 39.87 12.23
N THR A 627 -9.01 40.42 11.20
CA THR A 627 -9.71 41.71 11.30
C THR A 627 -11.06 41.66 12.02
N ALA A 628 -11.65 40.49 12.19
CA ALA A 628 -12.89 40.28 12.96
C ALA A 628 -12.62 39.90 14.43
N ILE A 629 -11.38 39.59 14.81
CA ILE A 629 -10.99 39.47 16.22
C ILE A 629 -10.93 40.86 16.85
N THR A 630 -11.88 41.15 17.74
CA THR A 630 -12.07 42.48 18.34
C THR A 630 -11.28 42.71 19.64
N SER A 631 -10.75 41.65 20.27
CA SER A 631 -9.85 41.76 21.44
C SER A 631 -9.10 40.45 21.68
N GLY A 632 -7.89 40.53 22.27
CA GLY A 632 -7.08 39.36 22.62
C GLY A 632 -6.04 38.96 21.55
N VAL A 633 -5.40 37.80 21.75
CA VAL A 633 -4.35 37.27 20.86
C VAL A 633 -4.94 37.00 19.48
N GLY A 634 -4.32 37.55 18.43
CA GLY A 634 -4.76 37.41 17.04
C GLY A 634 -5.52 38.61 16.47
N ARG A 635 -5.87 39.64 17.27
CA ARG A 635 -6.48 40.88 16.75
C ARG A 635 -5.50 41.70 15.89
N CYS A 636 -5.99 42.26 14.78
CA CYS A 636 -5.18 43.20 13.99
C CYS A 636 -4.94 44.54 14.69
N PRO A 637 -3.69 45.05 14.67
CA PRO A 637 -3.36 46.33 15.28
C PRO A 637 -4.01 47.50 14.54
N THR A 638 -4.41 48.52 15.29
CA THR A 638 -4.95 49.78 14.74
C THR A 638 -3.86 50.81 14.52
N ALA A 639 -4.14 51.81 13.69
CA ALA A 639 -3.19 52.89 13.41
C ALA A 639 -2.81 53.69 14.66
N GLU A 640 -3.72 53.82 15.64
CA GLU A 640 -3.44 54.52 16.90
C GLU A 640 -2.54 53.71 17.82
N GLU A 641 -2.72 52.38 17.86
CA GLU A 641 -1.89 51.46 18.65
C GLU A 641 -0.47 51.33 18.08
N CYS A 642 -0.27 51.65 16.79
CA CYS A 642 1.04 51.68 16.17
C CYS A 642 1.80 52.99 16.35
N LYS A 643 1.20 54.04 16.93
CA LYS A 643 1.91 55.30 17.16
C LYS A 643 2.89 55.12 18.32
N ASP A 644 4.17 55.28 18.02
CA ASP A 644 5.20 55.37 19.04
C ASP A 644 5.14 56.75 19.71
N SER A 645 5.46 56.81 21.01
CA SER A 645 5.59 58.08 21.73
C SER A 645 6.97 58.72 21.54
N ASP A 646 7.88 58.03 20.86
CA ASP A 646 9.18 58.57 20.45
C ASP A 646 9.04 59.44 19.17
N PRO A 647 9.29 60.76 19.24
CA PRO A 647 9.21 61.65 18.08
C PRO A 647 10.21 61.32 16.98
N CYS A 648 11.21 60.46 17.23
CA CYS A 648 12.21 60.06 16.24
C CYS A 648 11.86 58.80 15.43
N VAL A 649 10.69 58.21 15.64
CA VAL A 649 10.25 57.01 14.92
C VAL A 649 8.86 57.26 14.32
N ASP A 650 8.79 57.33 12.99
CA ASP A 650 7.51 57.31 12.27
C ASP A 650 7.03 55.85 12.20
N SER A 651 6.30 55.45 13.24
CA SER A 651 5.64 54.16 13.30
C SER A 651 4.27 54.23 12.66
N ARG A 652 4.12 53.50 11.55
CA ARG A 652 2.88 53.43 10.79
C ARG A 652 2.40 52.00 10.64
N LEU A 653 1.09 51.87 10.48
CA LEU A 653 0.46 50.60 10.15
C LEU A 653 0.80 50.25 8.68
N SER A 654 1.34 49.06 8.45
CA SER A 654 1.71 48.59 7.11
C SER A 654 1.10 47.22 6.83
N GLY A 655 0.69 47.04 5.58
CA GLY A 655 -0.11 45.89 5.12
C GLY A 655 -1.59 46.25 4.96
N SER A 656 -2.40 45.28 4.59
CA SER A 656 -3.86 45.40 4.47
C SER A 656 -4.50 44.09 4.92
N GLY A 657 -5.68 44.17 5.54
CA GLY A 657 -6.39 42.98 6.05
C GLY A 657 -5.58 42.26 7.14
N CYS A 658 -5.38 40.96 6.97
CA CYS A 658 -4.81 40.06 7.99
C CYS A 658 -3.28 39.98 7.95
N ALA A 659 -2.67 40.86 7.14
CA ALA A 659 -1.23 41.10 7.09
C ALA A 659 -0.83 42.41 7.78
N LEU A 660 -1.77 43.07 8.48
CA LEU A 660 -1.52 44.32 9.18
C LEU A 660 -0.52 44.13 10.31
N ARG A 661 0.52 44.97 10.30
CA ARG A 661 1.55 45.03 11.35
C ARG A 661 2.05 46.46 11.51
N CYS A 662 2.50 46.81 12.71
CA CYS A 662 3.19 48.07 12.93
C CYS A 662 4.60 47.98 12.35
N VAL A 663 5.01 48.98 11.57
CA VAL A 663 6.39 49.13 11.10
C VAL A 663 6.89 50.53 11.48
N GLY A 664 8.05 50.59 12.11
CA GLY A 664 8.73 51.84 12.45
C GLY A 664 9.83 52.17 11.45
N ALA A 665 9.85 53.40 10.96
CA ALA A 665 10.98 53.95 10.23
C ALA A 665 11.60 55.10 11.04
N LYS A 666 12.93 55.11 11.19
CA LYS A 666 13.62 56.25 11.80
C LYS A 666 13.45 57.48 10.90
N VAL A 667 13.00 58.58 11.47
CA VAL A 667 12.85 59.85 10.74
C VAL A 667 14.25 60.42 10.47
N GLY A 668 14.49 60.91 9.25
CA GLY A 668 15.75 61.54 8.88
C GLY A 668 15.82 62.99 9.39
N PRO A 669 17.02 63.60 9.45
CA PRO A 669 17.19 64.97 9.93
C PRO A 669 16.42 65.95 9.04
N HIS A 670 15.69 66.88 9.66
CA HIS A 670 14.79 67.78 8.96
C HIS A 670 15.16 69.23 9.35
N PRO A 671 15.97 69.93 8.52
CA PRO A 671 16.69 71.14 8.97
C PRO A 671 15.81 72.41 9.07
N GLU A 672 14.51 72.35 8.78
CA GLU A 672 13.63 73.53 8.69
C GLU A 672 12.44 73.52 9.68
N ASP A 673 12.23 72.42 10.39
CA ASP A 673 11.11 72.14 11.29
C ASP A 673 11.59 71.85 12.72
N LYS A 674 10.70 72.11 13.68
CA LYS A 674 10.92 71.86 15.12
C LYS A 674 9.96 70.77 15.58
N ASP A 675 10.18 69.55 15.12
CA ASP A 675 9.31 68.40 15.36
C ASP A 675 9.67 67.64 16.66
N GLY A 676 10.77 68.02 17.31
CA GLY A 676 11.22 67.50 18.60
C GLY A 676 12.12 66.27 18.51
N CYS A 677 12.57 65.88 17.32
CA CYS A 677 13.52 64.78 17.15
C CYS A 677 14.95 65.27 16.87
N CYS A 678 15.95 64.75 17.60
CA CYS A 678 17.37 64.93 17.28
C CYS A 678 18.03 63.57 16.99
N PRO A 679 18.19 63.17 15.71
CA PRO A 679 18.78 61.88 15.35
C PRO A 679 20.25 61.73 15.79
N GLU A 680 20.67 60.52 16.17
CA GLU A 680 22.04 60.22 16.63
C GLU A 680 23.10 60.67 15.60
N GLY A 681 24.04 61.53 16.03
CA GLY A 681 25.15 62.03 15.20
C GLY A 681 24.90 63.39 14.54
N HIS A 682 23.73 64.01 14.74
CA HIS A 682 23.40 65.34 14.24
C HIS A 682 23.65 66.44 15.27
N THR A 683 23.84 67.67 14.78
CA THR A 683 24.16 68.87 15.58
C THR A 683 23.14 69.97 15.32
N LEU A 684 23.16 71.03 16.13
CA LEU A 684 22.30 72.22 16.01
C LEU A 684 22.39 72.93 14.65
N GLU A 685 23.44 72.66 13.85
CA GLU A 685 23.58 73.19 12.49
C GLU A 685 22.91 72.32 11.42
N THR A 686 22.66 71.05 11.72
CA THR A 686 22.08 70.06 10.79
C THR A 686 20.64 69.71 11.11
N ASP A 687 20.18 70.01 12.33
CA ASP A 687 18.80 69.83 12.78
C ASP A 687 18.50 70.85 13.89
N ALA A 688 17.36 71.54 13.79
CA ALA A 688 17.02 72.68 14.63
C ALA A 688 16.60 72.30 16.06
N ASP A 689 16.32 71.01 16.30
CA ASP A 689 15.91 70.49 17.61
C ASP A 689 17.06 69.90 18.44
N CYS A 690 18.26 69.77 17.88
CA CYS A 690 19.46 69.38 18.62
C CYS A 690 19.99 70.54 19.48
N LEU A 691 20.39 70.31 20.74
CA LEU A 691 20.86 71.35 21.68
C LEU A 691 22.41 71.52 21.71
N PRO A 692 22.95 72.70 22.11
CA PRO A 692 24.40 72.98 22.07
C PRO A 692 25.17 72.28 23.21
N PRO A 693 26.51 72.13 23.13
CA PRO A 693 27.28 71.31 24.07
C PRO A 693 27.31 71.89 25.50
N CYS A 694 27.28 70.97 26.47
CA CYS A 694 26.84 71.14 27.85
C CYS A 694 27.69 72.06 28.77
N ASP A 695 26.98 72.80 29.63
CA ASP A 695 27.43 73.45 30.86
C ASP A 695 27.69 72.39 31.96
N PRO A 696 28.74 72.51 32.81
CA PRO A 696 29.09 71.51 33.82
C PRO A 696 28.04 71.20 34.92
N ASP A 697 26.90 71.89 35.01
CA ASP A 697 25.89 71.66 36.06
C ASP A 697 24.62 70.87 35.63
N GLN A 698 24.64 70.13 34.52
CA GLN A 698 23.50 69.27 34.10
C GLN A 698 23.97 67.85 33.68
N THR A 699 23.53 66.80 34.38
CA THR A 699 24.01 65.41 34.22
C THR A 699 23.03 64.47 33.52
N SER A 700 22.43 64.88 32.40
CA SER A 700 21.62 63.97 31.58
C SER A 700 21.75 64.33 30.10
N ASN A 701 22.44 63.48 29.33
CA ASN A 701 22.73 63.57 27.88
C ASN A 701 23.91 64.43 27.42
N CYS A 702 25.12 64.14 27.93
CA CYS A 702 26.37 64.59 27.31
C CYS A 702 27.30 63.38 27.08
N VAL A 703 27.92 63.30 25.89
CA VAL A 703 28.94 62.27 25.59
C VAL A 703 30.24 62.67 26.28
N ASP A 704 30.66 61.89 27.28
CA ASP A 704 31.93 62.09 27.98
C ASP A 704 33.12 61.82 27.04
N VAL A 705 33.72 62.90 26.54
CA VAL A 705 34.85 62.88 25.60
C VAL A 705 36.14 62.30 26.20
N CYS A 706 36.18 62.04 27.51
CA CYS A 706 37.31 61.41 28.20
C CYS A 706 37.06 59.95 28.60
N LYS A 707 35.86 59.40 28.32
CA LYS A 707 35.51 58.01 28.62
C LYS A 707 36.35 57.05 27.78
N GLY A 708 37.28 56.33 28.44
CA GLY A 708 38.18 55.35 27.81
C GLY A 708 39.63 55.80 27.63
N VAL A 709 39.97 57.05 27.94
CA VAL A 709 41.34 57.57 27.86
C VAL A 709 42.08 57.31 29.18
N LYS A 710 43.12 56.45 29.17
CA LYS A 710 44.02 56.24 30.33
C LYS A 710 45.25 57.14 30.21
N CYS A 711 45.38 58.11 31.11
CA CYS A 711 46.56 58.98 31.17
C CYS A 711 47.68 58.38 32.05
N PRO A 712 48.97 58.55 31.69
CA PRO A 712 50.10 58.14 32.54
C PRO A 712 50.07 58.86 33.91
N SER A 713 50.66 58.23 34.93
CA SER A 713 50.70 58.76 36.30
C SER A 713 51.21 60.20 36.35
N GLY A 714 50.40 61.11 36.90
CA GLY A 714 50.69 62.55 37.01
C GLY A 714 49.89 63.46 36.08
N LYS A 715 49.09 62.90 35.14
CA LYS A 715 48.27 63.66 34.19
C LYS A 715 46.78 63.28 34.25
N TYR A 716 45.88 64.20 33.89
CA TYR A 716 44.43 63.99 33.78
C TYR A 716 43.89 64.37 32.40
N CYS A 717 42.73 63.81 32.02
CA CYS A 717 42.13 64.05 30.70
C CYS A 717 41.28 65.32 30.73
N LEU A 718 41.55 66.23 29.80
CA LEU A 718 40.70 67.41 29.54
C LEU A 718 40.50 67.52 28.02
N LYS A 719 39.24 67.52 27.57
CA LYS A 719 38.86 67.54 26.15
C LYS A 719 39.53 66.42 25.31
N GLY A 720 39.64 65.21 25.87
CA GLY A 720 40.18 64.03 25.18
C GLY A 720 41.72 63.96 25.09
N ARG A 721 42.48 64.81 25.80
CA ARG A 721 43.95 64.77 25.86
C ARG A 721 44.48 64.80 27.30
N CYS A 722 45.62 64.15 27.54
CA CYS A 722 46.26 64.06 28.87
C CYS A 722 47.14 65.27 29.17
N ILE A 723 46.85 66.01 30.24
CA ILE A 723 47.54 67.23 30.69
C ILE A 723 47.96 67.13 32.18
N ASP A 724 48.95 67.90 32.63
CA ASP A 724 49.41 67.90 34.03
C ASP A 724 48.41 68.60 34.97
N PHE A 725 48.35 68.16 36.24
CA PHE A 725 47.48 68.78 37.25
C PHE A 725 47.90 70.24 37.53
N PRO A 726 46.98 71.21 37.52
CA PRO A 726 47.26 72.56 38.01
C PRO A 726 47.22 72.59 39.55
N ASP A 727 48.31 73.03 40.17
CA ASP A 727 48.39 73.32 41.60
C ASP A 727 47.55 74.57 41.94
N VAL A 728 46.50 74.45 42.74
CA VAL A 728 45.79 75.62 43.31
C VAL A 728 45.12 75.34 44.69
N PRO A 729 44.99 76.38 45.54
CA PRO A 729 44.89 76.28 47.01
C PRO A 729 43.48 76.53 47.60
N ASP A 730 43.31 76.00 48.82
CA ASP A 730 42.34 76.28 49.91
C ASP A 730 41.06 77.12 49.70
N GLY A 731 39.97 76.57 50.28
CA GLY A 731 38.77 77.27 50.75
C GLY A 731 37.51 76.84 49.98
N GLY A 732 36.42 76.35 50.57
CA GLY A 732 35.93 76.38 51.94
C GLY A 732 34.40 76.60 51.88
N LEU A 733 33.69 76.11 52.90
CA LEU A 733 32.25 76.31 53.20
C LEU A 733 31.29 75.42 52.38
N GLY A 734 30.37 74.65 52.96
CA GLY A 734 29.97 74.49 54.36
C GLY A 734 28.52 74.01 54.43
N GLY A 735 28.30 72.92 55.21
CA GLY A 735 27.07 72.65 55.97
C GLY A 735 25.83 72.14 55.20
N ASP A 736 24.91 71.34 55.74
CA ASP A 736 24.65 70.92 57.12
C ASP A 736 23.86 69.58 57.15
N GLY A 737 24.12 68.76 58.19
CA GLY A 737 23.15 67.88 58.89
C GLY A 737 22.67 66.61 58.17
N GLY A 738 22.93 65.37 58.59
CA GLY A 738 23.29 64.83 59.90
C GLY A 738 22.17 63.90 60.42
N ILE A 739 22.57 62.71 60.92
CA ILE A 739 21.85 61.70 61.76
C ILE A 739 20.80 60.81 61.05
N GLY A 740 20.70 59.49 61.23
CA GLY A 740 21.39 58.49 62.05
C GLY A 740 20.57 57.17 62.07
N LEU A 741 21.28 56.04 61.92
CA LEU A 741 21.09 54.69 62.51
C LEU A 741 19.68 54.06 62.68
N GLY A 742 19.56 52.77 62.32
CA GLY A 742 18.77 51.80 63.10
C GLY A 742 18.00 50.74 62.30
N ASP A 743 18.31 49.47 62.59
CA ASP A 743 17.89 48.25 61.90
C ASP A 743 16.44 47.79 62.14
N GLY A 744 15.91 47.00 61.17
CA GLY A 744 15.24 45.73 61.45
C GLY A 744 13.70 45.66 61.46
N GLY A 745 13.12 45.06 60.39
CA GLY A 745 12.14 43.98 60.56
C GLY A 745 10.64 44.21 60.25
N THR A 746 10.27 43.80 59.02
CA THR A 746 8.99 43.15 58.59
C THR A 746 7.72 43.96 58.27
N SER A 747 7.39 43.89 56.96
CA SER A 747 6.07 43.69 56.31
C SER A 747 5.05 44.83 56.27
N PHE A 748 4.92 45.51 55.12
CA PHE A 748 3.85 45.33 54.10
C PHE A 748 3.86 46.46 53.04
N ASN A 749 3.76 46.05 51.77
CA ASN A 749 3.35 46.78 50.56
C ASN A 749 4.26 47.86 49.89
N ALA A 750 4.30 47.72 48.56
CA ALA A 750 4.94 48.44 47.43
C ALA A 750 4.86 50.00 47.47
N PRO A 751 5.58 50.77 46.60
CA PRO A 751 6.05 50.40 45.24
C PRO A 751 7.43 50.91 44.75
N ASP A 752 7.86 50.30 43.63
CA ASP A 752 8.66 50.79 42.48
C ASP A 752 9.91 51.69 42.72
N GLY A 753 11.08 51.46 42.12
CA GLY A 753 11.45 50.58 41.02
C GLY A 753 12.94 50.78 40.64
N CYS A 754 13.40 49.88 39.78
CA CYS A 754 14.61 49.97 38.93
C CYS A 754 16.00 50.08 39.60
N ASN A 755 16.67 48.93 39.79
CA ASN A 755 17.84 48.66 38.95
C ASN A 755 18.12 47.16 38.79
N CYS A 756 18.58 46.85 37.58
CA CYS A 756 18.85 45.55 37.00
C CYS A 756 20.06 44.83 37.63
N ARG A 757 19.98 43.51 37.79
CA ARG A 757 20.87 42.58 37.04
C ARG A 757 20.42 41.11 37.10
N ALA A 758 20.52 40.51 35.91
CA ALA A 758 20.33 39.12 35.51
C ALA A 758 20.98 38.07 36.43
N GLY A 759 20.59 36.80 36.46
CA GLY A 759 19.60 36.05 35.67
C GLY A 759 19.84 34.55 35.91
N GLY A 760 18.78 33.76 36.09
CA GLY A 760 18.88 32.32 36.30
C GLY A 760 17.52 31.67 36.09
N ALA A 761 17.38 30.89 35.01
CA ALA A 761 16.22 30.05 34.75
C ALA A 761 16.60 28.59 34.98
N GLY A 762 15.92 27.96 35.93
CA GLY A 762 15.85 26.51 36.13
C GLY A 762 14.49 25.98 35.69
N ALA A 763 14.50 24.71 35.26
CA ALA A 763 13.38 23.86 34.84
C ALA A 763 12.29 23.69 35.94
N PRO A 764 11.12 23.03 35.71
CA PRO A 764 10.98 21.57 35.45
C PRO A 764 9.82 21.28 34.45
N GLY A 765 9.39 20.07 34.05
CA GLY A 765 9.66 18.68 34.41
C GLY A 765 8.49 17.80 33.95
N ALA A 766 8.79 16.80 33.11
CA ALA A 766 8.32 15.41 33.16
C ALA A 766 6.81 15.11 33.28
N GLY A 767 6.20 14.53 32.24
CA GLY A 767 6.03 13.07 32.06
C GLY A 767 4.54 12.86 31.70
N LEU A 768 4.05 11.91 30.92
CA LEU A 768 4.46 10.54 30.61
C LEU A 768 3.43 10.09 29.54
N LEU A 769 3.81 9.44 28.44
CA LEU A 769 2.94 8.46 27.76
C LEU A 769 3.71 7.61 26.76
N LEU A 770 3.41 6.31 26.84
CA LEU A 770 4.04 5.19 26.18
C LEU A 770 3.92 5.24 24.65
N VAL A 771 5.01 4.86 23.97
CA VAL A 771 5.00 4.38 22.58
C VAL A 771 4.87 2.86 22.60
N LEU A 772 3.83 2.34 21.98
CA LEU A 772 3.67 0.92 21.66
C LEU A 772 3.58 0.78 20.13
N GLY A 773 4.59 0.15 19.55
CA GLY A 773 4.53 -0.67 18.33
C GLY A 773 4.05 -0.03 17.03
N LEU A 774 4.99 0.24 16.12
CA LEU A 774 4.73 0.20 14.68
C LEU A 774 5.79 -0.65 13.99
N LEU A 775 5.40 -1.87 13.65
CA LEU A 775 5.97 -2.67 12.59
C LEU A 775 4.82 -3.50 12.04
N VAL A 776 4.50 -3.29 10.75
CA VAL A 776 4.21 -4.31 9.73
C VAL A 776 3.46 -3.68 8.52
N LEU A 777 3.95 -4.03 7.33
CA LEU A 777 3.37 -3.97 5.98
C LEU A 777 3.45 -2.65 5.17
N GLN A 778 4.55 -2.52 4.42
CA GLN A 778 4.47 -2.08 3.02
C GLN A 778 4.26 -3.30 2.12
N ARG A 779 3.18 -3.31 1.32
CA ARG A 779 3.14 -3.99 0.02
C ARG A 779 2.17 -3.29 -0.94
N ARG A 780 2.74 -2.93 -2.11
CA ARG A 780 2.12 -2.74 -3.44
C ARG A 780 1.17 -1.52 -3.57
N SER A 781 1.21 -0.71 -4.62
CA SER A 781 1.52 -0.97 -6.03
C SER A 781 1.77 0.35 -6.78
N ARG A 782 2.62 0.34 -7.81
CA ARG A 782 2.38 1.09 -9.06
C ARG A 782 3.21 0.50 -10.19
N ARG A 783 2.53 -0.28 -11.04
CA ARG A 783 2.82 -0.40 -12.48
C ARG A 783 2.15 0.78 -13.18
N ARG A 784 2.88 1.46 -14.07
CA ARG A 784 2.51 1.80 -15.47
C ARG A 784 3.49 2.85 -16.01
N ARG A 785 4.55 2.40 -16.67
CA ARG A 785 4.70 2.42 -18.13
C ARG A 785 5.63 1.29 -18.55
#